data_AF-A0ABD4YDB5-F1
#
_entry.id   AF-A0ABD4YDB5-F1
#
_cell.length_a   1.000
_cell.length_b   1.000
_cell.length_c   1.000
_cell.angle_alpha   90.00
_cell.angle_beta   90.00
_cell.angle_gamma   90.00
#
_symmetry.space_group_name_H-M   'P 1'
#
loop_
_entity.id
_entity.type
_entity.pdbx_description
1 polymer ?
#
loop_
_entity_poly.entity_id
_entity_poly.type
_entity_poly.pdbx_seq_one_letter_code
_entity_poly.pdbx_strand_id
1 'polypeptide(L)'
;MQEPLLFDLETNGFLEAVSVIHCLVIEDTATGDVKKFPPGLIAMGVKWLQEQHSKGRFIGGHNVIKYDIPVIQKLYPGFIVNPALVIDTLVCTRLIWSNIKDTDTGLLKKAVLPGKLFGSHSLEAWGYRLRLMKGEYATEFKARMGDAYVDGMEWLEFSQEMLDYCVQDVVVTSALWKRILGKNYSPRALALEHRVAWLMAAQERNGFHFNREKAAILYAKLAQRRGDLERELKEFFKFWHAPAGEVLTKKTRRVFIEDPRGNTERRVKLKGQPAFTQVGWFEKYTEGTRYTKVKIVEFNPSSRDHIADRLTALYGWVPEKFTKGGKPQVDDEVMSKLNYPPCKLLTEYLLVAKRISQLAEGKQAWMLVEKQGRIHGSVNPNGAATGRATHAYPNVAQVPASGSPYGIDCRELFTVPHGWLLVGADASGLELRCLAHFMARYDGGKYVDILLNGDIHWANVQAMGITSEKRDDHNTLHKLYRDGAKTFIYAFLYGAGDEKVGTIVYGMVAKAKALGLDYQHLLDVFFNGQDNPDEEALKAAGKKLKATFLRKTPALKKLVKAVKEAAKRGHLVGLDGRHVHVKSAHAALNYLLQGAGALACKQWLVFLDDELQARGLKHGWDGDYAFCAWVHDEVQIACRNEAIAAIVREAAEACVAKAGEAFNFRCPLAGESKMGLNWAETH
;
A
#
# COMPACT_ATOMS: atom_id res chain seq x y z
N MET A 1 29.70 -12.54 7.36
CA MET A 1 28.63 -13.58 7.36
C MET A 1 29.29 -14.89 6.98
N GLN A 2 28.89 -16.00 7.60
CA GLN A 2 29.44 -17.33 7.25
C GLN A 2 28.96 -17.74 5.85
N GLU A 3 29.69 -18.64 5.20
CA GLU A 3 29.38 -19.15 3.86
C GLU A 3 28.19 -20.13 3.91
N PRO A 4 27.02 -19.79 3.33
CA PRO A 4 25.82 -20.61 3.39
C PRO A 4 25.83 -21.75 2.36
N LEU A 5 24.98 -22.75 2.61
CA LEU A 5 24.49 -23.65 1.58
C LEU A 5 23.36 -22.94 0.83
N LEU A 6 23.61 -22.54 -0.42
CA LEU A 6 22.60 -21.91 -1.26
C LEU A 6 21.83 -22.99 -2.02
N PHE A 7 20.51 -22.94 -1.98
CA PHE A 7 19.67 -23.91 -2.64
C PHE A 7 18.46 -23.26 -3.30
N ASP A 8 17.90 -24.02 -4.24
CA ASP A 8 16.68 -23.72 -4.96
C ASP A 8 15.98 -25.04 -5.31
N LEU A 9 14.66 -24.99 -5.51
CA LEU A 9 13.87 -26.17 -5.85
C LEU A 9 12.75 -25.85 -6.84
N GLU A 10 12.41 -26.86 -7.65
CA GLU A 10 11.32 -26.77 -8.61
C GLU A 10 10.17 -27.69 -8.23
N THR A 11 8.94 -27.25 -8.46
CA THR A 11 7.73 -27.87 -7.92
C THR A 11 6.58 -27.87 -8.90
N ASN A 12 5.55 -28.68 -8.62
CA ASN A 12 4.37 -28.77 -9.47
C ASN A 12 3.27 -27.72 -9.20
N GLY A 13 3.54 -26.70 -8.39
CA GLY A 13 2.60 -25.62 -8.11
C GLY A 13 2.96 -24.85 -6.86
N PHE A 14 2.24 -23.75 -6.63
CA PHE A 14 2.47 -22.88 -5.48
C PHE A 14 2.23 -23.56 -4.13
N LEU A 15 2.76 -22.99 -3.04
CA LEU A 15 2.80 -23.56 -1.69
C LEU A 15 1.49 -24.22 -1.21
N GLU A 16 0.34 -23.63 -1.53
CA GLU A 16 -0.96 -24.18 -1.13
C GLU A 16 -1.30 -25.48 -1.87
N ALA A 17 -1.02 -25.55 -3.18
CA ALA A 17 -1.37 -26.67 -4.05
C ALA A 17 -0.24 -27.67 -4.28
N VAL A 18 1.00 -27.31 -3.92
CA VAL A 18 2.18 -28.15 -4.16
C VAL A 18 2.02 -29.53 -3.53
N SER A 19 2.40 -30.56 -4.29
CA SER A 19 2.44 -31.95 -3.84
C SER A 19 3.73 -32.66 -4.22
N VAL A 20 4.54 -32.10 -5.11
CA VAL A 20 5.80 -32.69 -5.60
C VAL A 20 6.90 -31.63 -5.68
N ILE A 21 8.09 -31.99 -5.19
CA ILE A 21 9.35 -31.33 -5.54
C ILE A 21 9.96 -32.13 -6.68
N HIS A 22 10.09 -31.51 -7.85
CA HIS A 22 10.65 -32.13 -9.05
C HIS A 22 12.16 -32.25 -8.97
N CYS A 23 12.84 -31.20 -8.54
CA CYS A 23 14.28 -31.22 -8.31
C CYS A 23 14.70 -30.25 -7.19
N LEU A 24 15.86 -30.52 -6.61
CA LEU A 24 16.51 -29.69 -5.60
C LEU A 24 17.99 -29.56 -5.99
N VAL A 25 18.50 -28.34 -5.99
CA VAL A 25 19.92 -28.07 -6.25
C VAL A 25 20.50 -27.32 -5.05
N ILE A 26 21.70 -27.74 -4.61
CA ILE A 26 22.38 -27.13 -3.46
C ILE A 26 23.83 -26.85 -3.81
N GLU A 27 24.27 -25.60 -3.70
CA GLU A 27 25.66 -25.17 -3.78
C GLU A 27 26.23 -24.92 -2.38
N ASP A 28 27.39 -25.51 -2.10
CA ASP A 28 28.20 -25.10 -0.96
C ASP A 28 29.10 -23.92 -1.36
N THR A 29 28.77 -22.72 -0.91
CA THR A 29 29.50 -21.51 -1.33
C THR A 29 30.98 -21.52 -0.95
N ALA A 30 31.37 -22.28 0.08
CA ALA A 30 32.75 -22.36 0.56
C ALA A 30 33.66 -23.20 -0.37
N THR A 31 33.08 -24.18 -1.05
CA THR A 31 33.84 -25.10 -1.93
C THR A 31 33.52 -24.88 -3.41
N GLY A 32 32.35 -24.31 -3.71
CA GLY A 32 31.79 -24.24 -5.06
C GLY A 32 31.13 -25.56 -5.51
N ASP A 33 31.04 -26.57 -4.63
CA ASP A 33 30.44 -27.85 -4.97
C ASP A 33 28.92 -27.72 -5.15
N VAL A 34 28.42 -28.13 -6.32
CA VAL A 34 26.99 -28.14 -6.64
C VAL A 34 26.47 -29.58 -6.62
N LYS A 35 25.49 -29.84 -5.75
CA LYS A 35 24.77 -31.11 -5.63
C LYS A 35 23.40 -30.99 -6.29
N LYS A 36 23.05 -31.97 -7.12
CA LYS A 36 21.80 -32.02 -7.87
C LYS A 36 21.00 -33.23 -7.41
N PHE A 37 19.74 -33.02 -7.07
CA PHE A 37 18.83 -34.07 -6.63
C PHE A 37 17.60 -34.08 -7.58
N PRO A 38 17.63 -34.88 -8.66
CA PRO A 38 16.46 -35.14 -9.51
C PRO A 38 15.40 -36.00 -8.78
N PRO A 39 14.25 -36.33 -9.44
CA PRO A 39 13.26 -37.22 -8.86
C PRO A 39 13.88 -38.54 -8.36
N GLY A 40 13.42 -39.00 -7.19
CA GLY A 40 13.97 -40.17 -6.50
C GLY A 40 15.14 -39.87 -5.55
N LEU A 41 15.83 -38.72 -5.69
CA LEU A 41 16.92 -38.31 -4.80
C LEU A 41 16.57 -37.14 -3.87
N ILE A 42 15.37 -36.57 -3.98
CA ILE A 42 14.93 -35.41 -3.19
C ILE A 42 15.03 -35.64 -1.68
N ALA A 43 14.51 -36.76 -1.18
CA ALA A 43 14.54 -37.08 0.24
C ALA A 43 15.97 -37.13 0.80
N MET A 44 16.92 -37.63 0.00
CA MET A 44 18.34 -37.65 0.35
C MET A 44 18.91 -36.22 0.41
N GLY A 45 18.56 -35.37 -0.55
CA GLY A 45 18.97 -33.96 -0.55
C GLY A 45 18.44 -33.17 0.64
N VAL A 46 17.14 -33.33 0.96
CA VAL A 46 16.51 -32.69 2.13
C VAL A 46 17.16 -33.17 3.43
N LYS A 47 17.39 -34.49 3.57
CA LYS A 47 18.07 -35.05 4.74
C LYS A 47 19.49 -34.49 4.88
N TRP A 48 20.25 -34.46 3.79
CA TRP A 48 21.59 -33.89 3.79
C TRP A 48 21.59 -32.41 4.19
N LEU A 49 20.67 -31.61 3.64
CA LEU A 49 20.53 -30.19 4.01
C LEU A 49 20.18 -30.02 5.50
N GLN A 50 19.25 -30.83 6.04
CA GLN A 50 18.91 -30.85 7.46
C GLN A 50 20.13 -31.18 8.33
N GLU A 51 20.90 -32.21 7.97
CA GLU A 51 22.09 -32.62 8.72
C GLU A 51 23.15 -31.51 8.77
N GLN A 52 23.39 -30.82 7.65
CA GLN A 52 24.31 -29.69 7.62
C GLN A 52 23.78 -28.51 8.45
N HIS A 53 22.51 -28.18 8.31
CA HIS A 53 21.88 -27.09 9.05
C HIS A 53 21.91 -27.34 10.57
N SER A 54 21.66 -28.58 10.99
CA SER A 54 21.71 -29.01 12.40
C SER A 54 23.12 -28.89 13.00
N LYS A 55 24.17 -28.90 12.17
CA LYS A 55 25.57 -28.62 12.56
C LYS A 55 25.88 -27.12 12.63
N GLY A 56 24.87 -26.25 12.51
CA GLY A 56 25.02 -24.80 12.55
C GLY A 56 25.37 -24.14 11.21
N ARG A 57 25.29 -24.87 10.09
CA ARG A 57 25.52 -24.28 8.76
C ARG A 57 24.35 -23.37 8.38
N PHE A 58 24.67 -22.19 7.88
CA PHE A 58 23.66 -21.33 7.26
C PHE A 58 23.12 -22.00 6.00
N ILE A 59 21.81 -21.89 5.79
CA ILE A 59 21.15 -22.27 4.54
C ILE A 59 20.51 -21.03 3.93
N GLY A 60 20.36 -20.98 2.61
CA GLY A 60 19.71 -19.84 1.99
C GLY A 60 19.41 -20.01 0.52
N GLY A 61 18.81 -18.99 -0.08
CA GLY A 61 18.47 -18.97 -1.49
C GLY A 61 17.75 -17.68 -1.86
N HIS A 62 16.95 -17.69 -2.93
CA HIS A 62 16.14 -16.54 -3.31
C HIS A 62 14.66 -16.80 -2.99
N ASN A 63 14.05 -16.01 -2.09
CA ASN A 63 12.65 -16.19 -1.66
C ASN A 63 12.38 -17.49 -0.85
N VAL A 64 13.44 -18.13 -0.34
CA VAL A 64 13.37 -19.38 0.43
C VAL A 64 12.50 -19.30 1.68
N ILE A 65 12.39 -18.13 2.31
CA ILE A 65 11.58 -17.95 3.54
C ILE A 65 10.08 -18.10 3.23
N LYS A 66 9.64 -17.62 2.07
CA LYS A 66 8.21 -17.63 1.70
C LYS A 66 7.81 -18.85 0.92
N TYR A 67 8.75 -19.52 0.25
CA TYR A 67 8.45 -20.60 -0.66
C TYR A 67 9.18 -21.90 -0.30
N ASP A 68 10.47 -21.99 -0.58
CA ASP A 68 11.23 -23.24 -0.59
C ASP A 68 11.20 -23.97 0.76
N ILE A 69 11.50 -23.25 1.86
CA ILE A 69 11.49 -23.84 3.20
C ILE A 69 10.08 -24.31 3.56
N PRO A 70 9.01 -23.49 3.43
CA PRO A 70 7.64 -23.97 3.62
C PRO A 70 7.24 -25.17 2.74
N VAL A 71 7.69 -25.23 1.48
CA VAL A 71 7.42 -26.37 0.59
C VAL A 71 8.08 -27.64 1.14
N ILE A 72 9.36 -27.56 1.50
CA ILE A 72 10.08 -28.70 2.09
C ILE A 72 9.41 -29.11 3.39
N GLN A 73 9.03 -28.17 4.28
CA GLN A 73 8.34 -28.48 5.53
C GLN A 73 6.97 -29.14 5.30
N LYS A 74 6.25 -28.77 4.24
CA LYS A 74 4.96 -29.39 3.88
C LYS A 74 5.13 -30.84 3.43
N LEU A 75 6.14 -31.12 2.59
CA LEU A 75 6.33 -32.43 1.96
C LEU A 75 7.27 -33.36 2.76
N TYR A 76 8.12 -32.78 3.60
CA TYR A 76 9.08 -33.44 4.49
C TYR A 76 9.02 -32.81 5.89
N PRO A 77 7.98 -33.12 6.70
CA PRO A 77 7.75 -32.45 7.99
C PRO A 77 8.87 -32.57 9.03
N GLY A 78 9.81 -33.52 8.86
CA GLY A 78 11.02 -33.63 9.67
C GLY A 78 12.09 -32.58 9.37
N PHE A 79 11.88 -31.71 8.37
CA PHE A 79 12.78 -30.61 8.06
C PHE A 79 12.54 -29.43 9.01
N ILE A 80 13.43 -29.27 9.98
CA ILE A 80 13.35 -28.27 11.05
C ILE A 80 14.47 -27.26 10.85
N VAL A 81 14.08 -25.99 10.72
CA VAL A 81 14.99 -24.89 10.43
C VAL A 81 15.04 -23.93 11.60
N ASN A 82 16.25 -23.51 11.97
CA ASN A 82 16.48 -22.38 12.85
C ASN A 82 16.48 -21.08 12.01
N PRO A 83 15.49 -20.18 12.17
CA PRO A 83 15.39 -18.95 11.38
C PRO A 83 16.63 -18.04 11.50
N ALA A 84 17.38 -18.11 12.60
CA ALA A 84 18.60 -17.32 12.79
C ALA A 84 19.76 -17.75 11.86
N LEU A 85 19.66 -18.93 11.26
CA LEU A 85 20.65 -19.52 10.35
C LEU A 85 20.14 -19.57 8.89
N VAL A 86 19.11 -18.76 8.56
CA VAL A 86 18.54 -18.67 7.21
C VAL A 86 18.93 -17.34 6.55
N ILE A 87 19.35 -17.42 5.29
CA ILE A 87 19.60 -16.27 4.43
C ILE A 87 18.63 -16.28 3.26
N ASP A 88 18.00 -15.14 3.00
CA ASP A 88 17.15 -14.93 1.84
C ASP A 88 17.69 -13.75 1.02
N THR A 89 18.17 -14.03 -0.19
CA THR A 89 18.75 -13.02 -1.07
C THR A 89 17.70 -12.03 -1.57
N LEU A 90 16.42 -12.39 -1.64
CA LEU A 90 15.34 -11.44 -1.95
C LEU A 90 15.18 -10.42 -0.83
N VAL A 91 15.23 -10.87 0.43
CA VAL A 91 15.22 -9.99 1.61
C VAL A 91 16.44 -9.07 1.60
N CYS A 92 17.63 -9.63 1.39
CA CYS A 92 18.87 -8.86 1.28
C CYS A 92 18.78 -7.79 0.19
N THR A 93 18.30 -8.14 -0.99
CA THR A 93 18.30 -7.20 -2.11
C THR A 93 17.28 -6.08 -1.94
N ARG A 94 16.10 -6.36 -1.39
CA ARG A 94 15.09 -5.35 -1.05
C ARG A 94 15.58 -4.36 0.01
N LEU A 95 16.45 -4.80 0.92
CA LEU A 95 17.12 -3.94 1.90
C LEU A 95 18.20 -3.07 1.26
N ILE A 96 19.16 -3.71 0.58
CA ILE A 96 20.39 -3.06 0.10
C ILE A 96 20.12 -2.13 -1.08
N TRP A 97 19.22 -2.52 -1.99
CA TRP A 97 18.84 -1.76 -3.18
C TRP A 97 17.38 -1.30 -3.11
N SER A 98 16.97 -0.70 -1.99
CA SER A 98 15.59 -0.18 -1.82
C SER A 98 15.21 0.91 -2.84
N ASN A 99 16.18 1.47 -3.57
CA ASN A 99 16.00 2.41 -4.66
C ASN A 99 16.26 1.82 -6.06
N ILE A 100 16.09 0.50 -6.25
CA ILE A 100 16.49 -0.23 -7.46
C ILE A 100 15.96 0.37 -8.79
N LYS A 101 14.79 1.03 -8.76
CA LYS A 101 14.23 1.73 -9.93
C LYS A 101 15.16 2.83 -10.47
N ASP A 102 15.88 3.51 -9.59
CA ASP A 102 16.86 4.53 -9.98
C ASP A 102 18.02 3.87 -10.74
N THR A 103 18.51 2.74 -10.24
CA THR A 103 19.61 2.00 -10.88
C THR A 103 19.19 1.31 -12.18
N ASP A 104 17.93 0.88 -12.29
CA ASP A 104 17.40 0.20 -13.47
C ASP A 104 17.16 1.15 -14.64
N THR A 105 16.92 2.44 -14.39
CA THR A 105 16.63 3.43 -15.44
C THR A 105 17.71 3.45 -16.52
N GLY A 106 18.99 3.31 -16.13
CA GLY A 106 20.10 3.21 -17.08
C GLY A 106 20.15 1.88 -17.85
N LEU A 107 19.76 0.78 -17.22
CA LEU A 107 19.73 -0.55 -17.84
C LEU A 107 18.58 -0.69 -18.83
N LEU A 108 17.43 -0.09 -18.52
CA LEU A 108 16.27 -0.03 -19.41
C LEU A 108 16.60 0.75 -20.68
N LYS A 109 17.25 1.92 -20.55
CA LYS A 109 17.69 2.73 -21.70
C LYS A 109 18.69 1.99 -22.60
N LYS A 110 19.49 1.09 -22.04
CA LYS A 110 20.47 0.26 -22.77
C LYS A 110 19.88 -1.07 -23.27
N ALA A 111 18.58 -1.30 -23.10
CA ALA A 111 17.90 -2.56 -23.41
C ALA A 111 18.53 -3.81 -22.76
N VAL A 112 19.23 -3.64 -21.64
CA VAL A 112 19.83 -4.76 -20.87
C VAL A 112 18.79 -5.40 -19.95
N LEU A 113 17.88 -4.61 -19.40
CA LEU A 113 16.80 -5.08 -18.53
C LEU A 113 15.46 -4.94 -19.26
N PRO A 114 14.69 -6.03 -19.42
CA PRO A 114 13.33 -5.96 -19.96
C PRO A 114 12.44 -5.01 -19.15
N GLY A 115 11.56 -4.25 -19.84
CA GLY A 115 10.65 -3.30 -19.20
C GLY A 115 9.72 -3.94 -18.16
N LYS A 116 9.30 -5.20 -18.38
CA LYS A 116 8.49 -6.00 -17.44
C LYS A 116 9.17 -6.21 -16.08
N LEU A 117 10.51 -6.19 -16.05
CA LEU A 117 11.34 -6.42 -14.86
C LEU A 117 11.82 -5.12 -14.19
N PHE A 118 11.40 -3.96 -14.67
CA PHE A 118 11.81 -2.66 -14.12
C PHE A 118 11.41 -2.54 -12.65
N GLY A 119 12.40 -2.38 -11.78
CA GLY A 119 12.23 -2.30 -10.33
C GLY A 119 11.95 -3.64 -9.65
N SER A 120 11.99 -4.76 -10.38
CA SER A 120 11.79 -6.10 -9.81
C SER A 120 13.05 -6.57 -9.10
N HIS A 121 12.86 -7.20 -7.94
CA HIS A 121 13.90 -7.91 -7.20
C HIS A 121 13.91 -9.42 -7.47
N SER A 122 13.12 -9.92 -8.43
CA SER A 122 13.12 -11.34 -8.82
C SER A 122 14.50 -11.81 -9.29
N LEU A 123 14.73 -13.12 -9.16
CA LEU A 123 15.99 -13.73 -9.56
C LEU A 123 16.27 -13.54 -11.06
N GLU A 124 15.26 -13.68 -11.91
CA GLU A 124 15.30 -13.34 -13.35
C GLU A 124 15.85 -11.92 -13.58
N ALA A 125 15.32 -10.93 -12.87
CA ALA A 125 15.76 -9.55 -13.01
C ALA A 125 17.22 -9.38 -12.55
N TRP A 126 17.67 -10.13 -11.54
CA TRP A 126 19.08 -10.16 -11.13
C TRP A 126 19.96 -10.88 -12.12
N GLY A 127 19.50 -11.96 -12.75
CA GLY A 127 20.22 -12.62 -13.84
C GLY A 127 20.52 -11.63 -14.98
N TYR A 128 19.55 -10.78 -15.36
CA TYR A 128 19.78 -9.74 -16.36
C TYR A 128 20.80 -8.69 -15.86
N ARG A 129 20.68 -8.23 -14.61
CA ARG A 129 21.62 -7.25 -14.01
C ARG A 129 23.04 -7.79 -13.90
N LEU A 130 23.19 -9.09 -13.67
CA LEU A 130 24.47 -9.78 -13.54
C LEU A 130 25.01 -10.32 -14.88
N ARG A 131 24.22 -10.23 -15.96
CA ARG A 131 24.52 -10.81 -17.28
C ARG A 131 24.72 -12.32 -17.25
N LEU A 132 23.90 -12.99 -16.45
CA LEU A 132 23.93 -14.44 -16.27
C LEU A 132 22.68 -15.15 -16.81
N MET A 133 21.70 -14.42 -17.38
CA MET A 133 20.56 -15.06 -18.05
C MET A 133 21.01 -15.82 -19.29
N LYS A 134 20.59 -17.08 -19.38
CA LYS A 134 20.87 -17.96 -20.53
C LYS A 134 19.61 -18.46 -21.26
N GLY A 135 18.42 -18.07 -20.81
CA GLY A 135 17.13 -18.51 -21.35
C GLY A 135 15.99 -18.24 -20.37
N GLU A 136 14.74 -18.38 -20.81
CA GLU A 136 13.55 -18.29 -19.95
C GLU A 136 12.78 -19.61 -20.06
N TYR A 137 12.87 -20.49 -19.04
CA TYR A 137 12.30 -21.85 -19.08
C TYR A 137 10.84 -21.88 -19.55
N ALA A 138 9.97 -21.09 -18.91
CA ALA A 138 8.55 -21.04 -19.27
C ALA A 138 8.32 -20.50 -20.69
N THR A 139 9.10 -19.52 -21.14
CA THR A 139 8.99 -18.95 -22.49
C THR A 139 9.44 -19.94 -23.56
N GLU A 140 10.52 -20.68 -23.32
CA GLU A 140 11.02 -21.72 -24.22
C GLU A 140 10.06 -22.91 -24.28
N PHE A 141 9.56 -23.35 -23.12
CA PHE A 141 8.54 -24.40 -23.04
C PHE A 141 7.28 -24.00 -23.80
N LYS A 142 6.77 -22.78 -23.58
CA LYS A 142 5.61 -22.23 -24.28
C LYS A 142 5.83 -22.15 -25.80
N ALA A 143 7.01 -21.70 -26.23
CA ALA A 143 7.36 -21.64 -27.65
C ALA A 143 7.36 -23.03 -28.30
N ARG A 144 7.84 -24.06 -27.59
CA ARG A 144 7.82 -25.46 -28.05
C ARG A 144 6.40 -26.04 -28.13
N MET A 145 5.55 -25.72 -27.16
CA MET A 145 4.17 -26.24 -27.08
C MET A 145 3.19 -25.54 -28.02
N GLY A 146 3.47 -24.29 -28.43
CA GLY A 146 2.63 -23.54 -29.38
C GLY A 146 1.18 -23.45 -28.92
N ASP A 147 0.24 -23.81 -29.81
CA ASP A 147 -1.21 -23.76 -29.54
C ASP A 147 -1.68 -24.79 -28.50
N ALA A 148 -0.89 -25.84 -28.22
CA ALA A 148 -1.21 -26.84 -27.22
C ALA A 148 -0.83 -26.40 -25.78
N TYR A 149 -0.17 -25.25 -25.63
CA TYR A 149 0.25 -24.75 -24.34
C TYR A 149 -0.94 -24.27 -23.49
N VAL A 150 -0.94 -24.68 -22.23
CA VAL A 150 -1.83 -24.16 -21.19
C VAL A 150 -0.95 -23.58 -20.07
N ASP A 151 -1.30 -22.40 -19.55
CA ASP A 151 -0.54 -21.75 -18.48
C ASP A 151 -0.34 -22.70 -17.28
N GLY A 152 0.91 -22.90 -16.87
CA GLY A 152 1.30 -23.77 -15.77
C GLY A 152 1.69 -25.19 -16.17
N MET A 153 1.48 -25.58 -17.43
CA MET A 153 1.84 -26.91 -17.95
C MET A 153 3.33 -27.21 -17.83
N GLU A 154 4.18 -26.20 -17.95
CA GLU A 154 5.64 -26.29 -17.83
C GLU A 154 6.12 -26.77 -16.45
N TRP A 155 5.27 -26.70 -15.42
CA TRP A 155 5.60 -27.11 -14.06
C TRP A 155 5.02 -28.47 -13.68
N LEU A 156 4.19 -29.10 -14.51
CA LEU A 156 3.46 -30.30 -14.10
C LEU A 156 4.35 -31.53 -13.93
N GLU A 157 5.31 -31.71 -14.83
CA GLU A 157 6.18 -32.87 -14.88
C GLU A 157 7.66 -32.46 -14.88
N PHE A 158 8.49 -33.31 -14.29
CA PHE A 158 9.93 -33.13 -14.31
C PHE A 158 10.50 -33.22 -15.73
N SER A 159 11.48 -32.37 -16.02
CA SER A 159 12.29 -32.44 -17.23
C SER A 159 13.75 -32.14 -16.91
N GLN A 160 14.68 -32.58 -17.77
CA GLN A 160 16.09 -32.21 -17.64
C GLN A 160 16.30 -30.69 -17.78
N GLU A 161 15.49 -30.02 -18.61
CA GLU A 161 15.50 -28.56 -18.78
C GLU A 161 15.12 -27.84 -17.48
N MET A 162 14.15 -28.36 -16.73
CA MET A 162 13.78 -27.84 -15.40
C MET A 162 14.93 -27.99 -14.40
N LEU A 163 15.65 -29.12 -14.41
CA LEU A 163 16.84 -29.29 -13.57
C LEU A 163 17.96 -28.31 -13.95
N ASP A 164 18.20 -28.12 -15.24
CA ASP A 164 19.22 -27.18 -15.73
C ASP A 164 18.83 -25.72 -15.39
N TYR A 165 17.55 -25.40 -15.42
CA TYR A 165 17.00 -24.13 -14.97
C TYR A 165 17.22 -23.91 -13.46
N CYS A 166 16.90 -24.90 -12.61
CA CYS A 166 17.15 -24.84 -11.17
C CYS A 166 18.65 -24.67 -10.85
N VAL A 167 19.53 -25.35 -11.60
CA VAL A 167 20.99 -25.14 -11.49
C VAL A 167 21.37 -23.70 -11.83
N GLN A 168 20.78 -23.14 -12.88
CA GLN A 168 21.02 -21.76 -13.29
C GLN A 168 20.55 -20.76 -12.21
N ASP A 169 19.42 -21.03 -11.54
CA ASP A 169 18.92 -20.19 -10.45
C ASP A 169 19.85 -20.22 -9.23
N VAL A 170 20.42 -21.37 -8.87
CA VAL A 170 21.47 -21.44 -7.83
C VAL A 170 22.73 -20.67 -8.24
N VAL A 171 23.16 -20.77 -9.51
CA VAL A 171 24.32 -20.00 -10.03
C VAL A 171 24.08 -18.49 -9.95
N VAL A 172 22.90 -18.00 -10.35
CA VAL A 172 22.56 -16.58 -10.24
C VAL A 172 22.51 -16.17 -8.77
N THR A 173 21.94 -17.02 -7.90
CA THR A 173 21.84 -16.77 -6.46
C THR A 173 23.23 -16.68 -5.81
N SER A 174 24.18 -17.54 -6.18
CA SER A 174 25.56 -17.49 -5.69
C SER A 174 26.30 -16.23 -6.17
N ALA A 175 26.17 -15.86 -7.44
CA ALA A 175 26.73 -14.61 -7.94
C ALA A 175 26.11 -13.37 -7.26
N LEU A 176 24.80 -13.41 -7.02
CA LEU A 176 24.08 -12.38 -6.29
C LEU A 176 24.53 -12.30 -4.83
N TRP A 177 24.75 -13.44 -4.18
CA TRP A 177 25.28 -13.52 -2.82
C TRP A 177 26.66 -12.90 -2.71
N LYS A 178 27.58 -13.18 -3.63
CA LYS A 178 28.89 -12.52 -3.71
C LYS A 178 28.74 -10.99 -3.85
N ARG A 179 27.78 -10.52 -4.66
CA ARG A 179 27.46 -9.09 -4.79
C ARG A 179 26.90 -8.48 -3.50
N ILE A 180 26.06 -9.22 -2.77
CA ILE A 180 25.52 -8.82 -1.46
C ILE A 180 26.66 -8.68 -0.44
N LEU A 181 27.54 -9.68 -0.34
CA LEU A 181 28.70 -9.65 0.56
C LEU A 181 29.61 -8.45 0.28
N GLY A 182 29.87 -8.15 -1.00
CA GLY A 182 30.67 -7.00 -1.42
C GLY A 182 30.09 -5.63 -1.02
N LYS A 183 28.85 -5.56 -0.53
CA LYS A 183 28.26 -4.31 -0.01
C LYS A 183 28.62 -4.03 1.45
N ASN A 184 29.15 -5.01 2.18
CA ASN A 184 29.48 -4.89 3.60
C ASN A 184 28.38 -4.18 4.41
N TYR A 185 27.14 -4.62 4.20
CA TYR A 185 25.96 -3.94 4.73
C TYR A 185 25.76 -4.23 6.22
N SER A 186 25.01 -3.38 6.92
CA SER A 186 24.78 -3.52 8.37
C SER A 186 24.24 -4.92 8.73
N PRO A 187 24.98 -5.70 9.57
CA PRO A 187 24.52 -6.99 10.06
C PRO A 187 23.23 -6.88 10.86
N ARG A 188 23.08 -5.80 11.64
CA ARG A 188 21.87 -5.51 12.42
C ARG A 188 20.65 -5.35 11.51
N ALA A 189 20.80 -4.62 10.41
CA ALA A 189 19.72 -4.41 9.45
C ALA A 189 19.34 -5.71 8.72
N LEU A 190 20.35 -6.49 8.29
CA LEU A 190 20.14 -7.78 7.66
C LEU A 190 19.40 -8.74 8.61
N ALA A 191 19.86 -8.88 9.85
CA ALA A 191 19.21 -9.72 10.84
C ALA A 191 17.75 -9.31 11.07
N LEU A 192 17.48 -8.02 11.32
CA LEU A 192 16.12 -7.55 11.53
C LEU A 192 15.21 -7.82 10.33
N GLU A 193 15.66 -7.56 9.10
CA GLU A 193 14.82 -7.82 7.92
C GLU A 193 14.51 -9.30 7.70
N HIS A 194 15.45 -10.21 7.97
CA HIS A 194 15.17 -11.66 7.86
C HIS A 194 14.16 -12.10 8.91
N ARG A 195 14.27 -11.61 10.15
CA ARG A 195 13.33 -11.93 11.23
C ARG A 195 11.92 -11.41 10.91
N VAL A 196 11.81 -10.18 10.41
CA VAL A 196 10.51 -9.62 9.99
C VAL A 196 9.97 -10.36 8.77
N ALA A 197 10.81 -10.71 7.78
CA ALA A 197 10.37 -11.47 6.61
C ALA A 197 9.84 -12.85 6.99
N TRP A 198 10.47 -13.52 7.96
CA TRP A 198 9.99 -14.79 8.52
C TRP A 198 8.61 -14.64 9.16
N LEU A 199 8.44 -13.63 10.02
CA LEU A 199 7.17 -13.36 10.69
C LEU A 199 6.07 -12.95 9.70
N MET A 200 6.39 -12.14 8.69
CA MET A 200 5.44 -11.75 7.65
C MET A 200 5.04 -12.93 6.75
N ALA A 201 5.96 -13.85 6.47
CA ALA A 201 5.61 -15.09 5.79
C ALA A 201 4.62 -15.93 6.61
N ALA A 202 4.79 -15.97 7.94
CA ALA A 202 3.83 -16.63 8.84
C ALA A 202 2.48 -15.90 8.87
N GLN A 203 2.46 -14.56 8.96
CA GLN A 203 1.25 -13.75 8.88
C GLN A 203 0.48 -13.98 7.57
N GLU A 204 1.18 -14.01 6.43
CA GLU A 204 0.56 -14.30 5.13
C GLU A 204 -0.08 -15.69 5.10
N ARG A 205 0.59 -16.72 5.64
CA ARG A 205 0.03 -18.08 5.76
C ARG A 205 -1.14 -18.16 6.73
N ASN A 206 -1.12 -17.36 7.80
CA ASN A 206 -2.25 -17.27 8.71
C ASN A 206 -3.46 -16.71 8.00
N GLY A 207 -3.30 -15.61 7.25
CA GLY A 207 -4.39 -14.83 6.69
C GLY A 207 -5.22 -14.12 7.76
N PHE A 208 -6.12 -13.25 7.30
CA PHE A 208 -7.09 -12.55 8.14
C PHE A 208 -8.47 -13.15 7.91
N HIS A 209 -9.12 -13.66 8.96
CA HIS A 209 -10.48 -14.18 8.85
C HIS A 209 -11.47 -13.11 8.38
N PHE A 210 -12.34 -13.49 7.45
CA PHE A 210 -13.21 -12.58 6.70
C PHE A 210 -14.66 -13.07 6.72
N ASN A 211 -15.57 -12.21 7.17
CA ASN A 211 -17.00 -12.50 7.23
C ASN A 211 -17.68 -12.27 5.88
N ARG A 212 -17.76 -13.34 5.08
CA ARG A 212 -18.35 -13.30 3.72
C ARG A 212 -19.85 -13.00 3.71
N GLU A 213 -20.59 -13.38 4.74
CA GLU A 213 -22.03 -13.13 4.85
C GLU A 213 -22.30 -11.63 5.06
N LYS A 214 -21.63 -11.01 6.06
CA LYS A 214 -21.68 -9.55 6.25
C LYS A 214 -21.20 -8.80 5.01
N ALA A 215 -20.18 -9.33 4.32
CA ALA A 215 -19.69 -8.73 3.09
C ALA A 215 -20.74 -8.72 1.97
N ALA A 216 -21.51 -9.81 1.81
CA ALA A 216 -22.60 -9.89 0.85
C ALA A 216 -23.74 -8.89 1.18
N ILE A 217 -24.07 -8.73 2.46
CA ILE A 217 -25.07 -7.75 2.92
C ILE A 217 -24.58 -6.32 2.61
N LEU A 218 -23.33 -6.00 2.94
CA LEU A 218 -22.75 -4.69 2.64
C LEU A 218 -22.72 -4.43 1.12
N TYR A 219 -22.36 -5.42 0.33
CA TYR A 219 -22.38 -5.32 -1.13
C TYR A 219 -23.78 -5.01 -1.65
N ALA A 220 -24.82 -5.71 -1.17
CA ALA A 220 -26.21 -5.44 -1.57
C ALA A 220 -26.63 -4.00 -1.25
N LYS A 221 -26.32 -3.51 -0.03
CA LYS A 221 -26.58 -2.12 0.39
C LYS A 221 -25.88 -1.10 -0.52
N LEU A 222 -24.59 -1.31 -0.80
CA LEU A 222 -23.82 -0.43 -1.66
C LEU A 222 -24.28 -0.48 -3.12
N ALA A 223 -24.59 -1.66 -3.65
CA ALA A 223 -25.07 -1.85 -5.01
C ALA A 223 -26.43 -1.16 -5.23
N GLN A 224 -27.35 -1.27 -4.25
CA GLN A 224 -28.61 -0.54 -4.26
C GLN A 224 -28.34 0.98 -4.30
N ARG A 225 -27.51 1.51 -3.39
CA ARG A 225 -27.21 2.94 -3.36
C ARG A 225 -26.53 3.42 -4.65
N ARG A 226 -25.64 2.62 -5.25
CA ARG A 226 -25.05 2.91 -6.56
C ARG A 226 -26.11 3.02 -7.64
N GLY A 227 -27.08 2.09 -7.68
CA GLY A 227 -28.17 2.10 -8.65
C GLY A 227 -29.09 3.32 -8.50
N ASP A 228 -29.40 3.71 -7.27
CA ASP A 228 -30.18 4.93 -6.98
C ASP A 228 -29.44 6.19 -7.45
N LEU A 229 -28.17 6.33 -7.08
CA LEU A 229 -27.33 7.45 -7.51
C LEU A 229 -27.16 7.49 -9.04
N GLU A 230 -27.01 6.34 -9.69
CA GLU A 230 -26.92 6.26 -11.15
C GLU A 230 -28.20 6.76 -11.82
N ARG A 231 -29.37 6.37 -11.30
CA ARG A 231 -30.67 6.84 -11.79
C ARG A 231 -30.82 8.35 -11.61
N GLU A 232 -30.53 8.87 -10.42
CA GLU A 232 -30.58 10.31 -10.13
C GLU A 232 -29.63 11.11 -11.05
N LEU A 233 -28.40 10.64 -11.22
CA LEU A 233 -27.40 11.31 -12.07
C LEU A 233 -27.75 11.24 -13.56
N LYS A 234 -28.32 10.12 -14.02
CA LYS A 234 -28.80 10.00 -15.41
C LYS A 234 -29.99 10.92 -15.67
N GLU A 235 -30.92 11.06 -14.73
CA GLU A 235 -32.02 12.03 -14.86
C GLU A 235 -31.51 13.47 -14.85
N PHE A 236 -30.51 13.74 -14.01
CA PHE A 236 -29.92 15.06 -13.88
C PHE A 236 -29.16 15.50 -15.14
N PHE A 237 -28.26 14.67 -15.65
CA PHE A 237 -27.41 15.00 -16.81
C PHE A 237 -28.07 14.67 -18.15
N LYS A 238 -29.06 13.79 -18.16
CA LYS A 238 -29.75 13.26 -19.34
C LYS A 238 -28.78 12.67 -20.37
N PHE A 239 -29.31 12.16 -21.47
CA PHE A 239 -28.50 11.76 -22.61
C PHE A 239 -28.16 12.98 -23.48
N TRP A 240 -27.12 12.85 -24.31
CA TRP A 240 -26.80 13.83 -25.35
C TRP A 240 -26.38 13.15 -26.65
N HIS A 241 -26.35 13.93 -27.72
CA HIS A 241 -25.86 13.47 -29.02
C HIS A 241 -24.36 13.76 -29.14
N ALA A 242 -23.58 12.74 -29.50
CA ALA A 242 -22.16 12.88 -29.80
C ALA A 242 -21.87 12.52 -31.27
N PRO A 243 -20.90 13.18 -31.92
CA PRO A 243 -20.46 12.82 -33.27
C PRO A 243 -19.95 11.38 -33.32
N ALA A 244 -20.28 10.66 -34.39
CA ALA A 244 -19.89 9.28 -34.67
C ALA A 244 -19.33 9.14 -36.09
N GLY A 245 -18.62 10.17 -36.56
CA GLY A 245 -17.95 10.24 -37.85
C GLY A 245 -18.80 10.87 -38.97
N GLU A 246 -18.12 11.40 -39.98
CA GLU A 246 -18.75 11.90 -41.21
C GLU A 246 -19.01 10.78 -42.21
N VAL A 247 -20.13 10.87 -42.92
CA VAL A 247 -20.48 9.93 -43.98
C VAL A 247 -20.95 10.67 -45.22
N LEU A 248 -20.42 10.24 -46.37
CA LEU A 248 -20.95 10.61 -47.67
C LEU A 248 -22.09 9.66 -48.05
N THR A 249 -23.27 10.22 -48.34
CA THR A 249 -24.44 9.43 -48.73
C THR A 249 -24.23 8.87 -50.13
N LYS A 250 -24.10 7.54 -50.24
CA LYS A 250 -23.88 6.85 -51.53
C LYS A 250 -25.13 6.72 -52.41
N LYS A 251 -26.32 6.71 -51.81
CA LYS A 251 -27.62 6.59 -52.50
C LYS A 251 -28.70 7.26 -51.67
N THR A 252 -29.67 7.88 -52.33
CA THR A 252 -30.83 8.49 -51.66
C THR A 252 -31.63 7.44 -50.91
N ARG A 253 -31.89 7.66 -49.62
CA ARG A 253 -32.60 6.70 -48.74
C ARG A 253 -33.32 7.41 -47.60
N ARG A 254 -34.40 6.81 -47.09
CA ARG A 254 -34.98 7.17 -45.80
C ARG A 254 -34.47 6.22 -44.72
N VAL A 255 -34.02 6.78 -43.61
CA VAL A 255 -33.52 6.02 -42.46
C VAL A 255 -34.31 6.45 -41.25
N PHE A 256 -34.68 5.49 -40.40
CA PHE A 256 -35.26 5.79 -39.10
C PHE A 256 -34.13 6.08 -38.12
N ILE A 257 -34.18 7.25 -37.49
CA ILE A 257 -33.25 7.66 -36.45
C ILE A 257 -33.95 7.41 -35.11
N GLU A 258 -33.36 6.53 -34.31
CA GLU A 258 -33.84 6.24 -32.96
C GLU A 258 -33.50 7.43 -32.05
N ASP A 259 -34.53 8.04 -31.49
CA ASP A 259 -34.44 9.12 -30.50
C ASP A 259 -35.63 9.03 -29.54
N PRO A 260 -35.40 8.93 -28.22
CA PRO A 260 -36.46 8.90 -27.21
C PRO A 260 -37.41 10.10 -27.22
N ARG A 261 -37.05 11.23 -27.84
CA ARG A 261 -37.88 12.43 -28.02
C ARG A 261 -38.65 12.42 -29.33
N GLY A 262 -38.47 11.39 -30.17
CA GLY A 262 -39.17 11.25 -31.43
C GLY A 262 -40.68 11.08 -31.24
N ASN A 263 -41.43 11.39 -32.30
CA ASN A 263 -42.89 11.29 -32.31
C ASN A 263 -43.40 10.09 -33.11
N THR A 264 -42.49 9.25 -33.63
CA THR A 264 -42.82 8.09 -34.45
C THR A 264 -42.40 6.82 -33.72
N GLU A 265 -43.34 5.91 -33.50
CA GLU A 265 -43.06 4.59 -32.97
C GLU A 265 -43.00 3.56 -34.11
N ARG A 266 -42.08 2.60 -34.02
CA ARG A 266 -42.06 1.42 -34.89
C ARG A 266 -41.75 0.16 -34.10
N ARG A 267 -42.42 -0.94 -34.43
CA ARG A 267 -42.13 -2.26 -33.86
C ARG A 267 -40.98 -2.91 -34.62
N VAL A 268 -39.95 -3.34 -33.91
CA VAL A 268 -38.74 -3.97 -34.46
C VAL A 268 -38.56 -5.36 -33.86
N LYS A 269 -38.14 -6.32 -34.68
CA LYS A 269 -37.75 -7.67 -34.23
C LYS A 269 -36.35 -7.96 -34.78
N LEU A 270 -35.35 -7.92 -33.89
CA LEU A 270 -33.98 -8.30 -34.24
C LEU A 270 -33.82 -9.82 -34.13
N LYS A 271 -32.92 -10.39 -34.92
CA LYS A 271 -32.65 -11.83 -34.91
C LYS A 271 -32.13 -12.25 -33.53
N GLY A 272 -32.85 -13.15 -32.85
CA GLY A 272 -32.49 -13.64 -31.52
C GLY A 272 -32.96 -12.77 -30.35
N GLN A 273 -33.76 -11.73 -30.59
CA GLN A 273 -34.31 -10.87 -29.53
C GLN A 273 -35.85 -10.81 -29.59
N PRO A 274 -36.54 -10.66 -28.44
CA PRO A 274 -37.96 -10.36 -28.44
C PRO A 274 -38.25 -9.07 -29.21
N ALA A 275 -39.43 -8.97 -29.81
CA ALA A 275 -39.82 -7.75 -30.52
C ALA A 275 -39.98 -6.60 -29.51
N PHE A 276 -39.46 -5.42 -29.85
CA PHE A 276 -39.52 -4.22 -29.02
C PHE A 276 -39.93 -3.01 -29.86
N THR A 277 -40.39 -1.95 -29.19
CA THR A 277 -40.78 -0.69 -29.84
C THR A 277 -39.60 0.27 -29.84
N GLN A 278 -39.30 0.86 -30.99
CA GLN A 278 -38.37 1.98 -31.12
C GLN A 278 -39.16 3.27 -31.31
N VAL A 279 -38.69 4.33 -30.67
CA VAL A 279 -39.21 5.70 -30.81
C VAL A 279 -38.17 6.55 -31.56
N GLY A 280 -38.62 7.44 -32.43
CA GLY A 280 -37.74 8.23 -33.27
C GLY A 280 -38.45 9.04 -34.35
N TRP A 281 -37.74 9.33 -35.45
CA TRP A 281 -38.28 9.94 -36.67
C TRP A 281 -37.61 9.37 -37.92
N PHE A 282 -38.22 9.61 -39.08
CA PHE A 282 -37.60 9.27 -40.37
C PHE A 282 -36.86 10.47 -40.94
N GLU A 283 -35.59 10.28 -41.29
CA GLU A 283 -34.76 11.28 -41.95
C GLU A 283 -34.42 10.83 -43.38
N LYS A 284 -34.45 11.78 -44.33
CA LYS A 284 -34.13 11.52 -45.73
C LYS A 284 -32.69 11.95 -45.99
N TYR A 285 -31.88 11.02 -46.46
CA TYR A 285 -30.51 11.28 -46.91
C TYR A 285 -30.48 11.31 -48.43
N THR A 286 -29.87 12.34 -49.01
CA THR A 286 -29.74 12.54 -50.46
C THR A 286 -28.35 12.14 -50.93
N GLU A 287 -28.26 11.44 -52.05
CA GLU A 287 -26.99 11.05 -52.67
C GLU A 287 -26.04 12.24 -52.88
N GLY A 288 -24.74 12.02 -52.65
CA GLY A 288 -23.72 13.07 -52.75
C GLY A 288 -23.64 14.03 -51.56
N THR A 289 -24.60 14.00 -50.63
CA THR A 289 -24.61 14.89 -49.45
C THR A 289 -23.81 14.27 -48.29
N ARG A 290 -22.95 15.09 -47.65
CA ARG A 290 -22.27 14.74 -46.41
C ARG A 290 -23.17 15.00 -45.21
N TYR A 291 -23.09 14.12 -44.21
CA TYR A 291 -23.71 14.34 -42.90
C TYR A 291 -22.82 13.76 -41.80
N THR A 292 -22.98 14.28 -40.60
CA THR A 292 -22.35 13.75 -39.39
C THR A 292 -23.29 12.74 -38.76
N LYS A 293 -22.84 11.50 -38.62
CA LYS A 293 -23.56 10.53 -37.79
C LYS A 293 -23.55 11.03 -36.35
N VAL A 294 -24.68 10.97 -35.68
CA VAL A 294 -24.79 11.19 -34.24
C VAL A 294 -25.13 9.88 -33.56
N LYS A 295 -24.62 9.70 -32.34
CA LYS A 295 -25.02 8.62 -31.44
C LYS A 295 -25.57 9.21 -30.16
N ILE A 296 -26.58 8.56 -29.60
CA ILE A 296 -27.07 8.86 -28.26
C ILE A 296 -26.06 8.33 -27.25
N VAL A 297 -25.60 9.21 -26.37
CA VAL A 297 -24.70 8.87 -25.28
C VAL A 297 -25.46 9.06 -23.98
N GLU A 298 -25.65 7.96 -23.25
CA GLU A 298 -26.15 8.01 -21.89
C GLU A 298 -25.03 8.45 -20.94
N PHE A 299 -25.39 9.23 -19.92
CA PHE A 299 -24.45 9.61 -18.88
C PHE A 299 -23.96 8.37 -18.11
N ASN A 300 -22.64 8.27 -17.94
CA ASN A 300 -22.00 7.21 -17.19
C ASN A 300 -21.28 7.86 -16.01
N PRO A 301 -21.82 7.76 -14.78
CA PRO A 301 -21.21 8.35 -13.60
C PRO A 301 -19.83 7.79 -13.23
N SER A 302 -19.45 6.62 -13.75
CA SER A 302 -18.10 6.07 -13.57
C SER A 302 -17.07 6.66 -14.55
N SER A 303 -17.51 7.32 -15.62
CA SER A 303 -16.64 7.89 -16.65
C SER A 303 -16.21 9.30 -16.26
N ARG A 304 -14.94 9.47 -15.90
CA ARG A 304 -14.35 10.80 -15.62
C ARG A 304 -14.46 11.75 -16.81
N ASP A 305 -14.41 11.21 -18.04
CA ASP A 305 -14.59 11.98 -19.27
C ASP A 305 -16.03 12.50 -19.39
N HIS A 306 -17.04 11.67 -19.09
CA HIS A 306 -18.44 12.12 -19.12
C HIS A 306 -18.71 13.17 -18.04
N ILE A 307 -18.17 12.99 -16.83
CA ILE A 307 -18.29 13.98 -15.76
C ILE A 307 -17.70 15.32 -16.22
N ALA A 308 -16.47 15.31 -16.72
CA ALA A 308 -15.80 16.54 -17.16
C ALA A 308 -16.58 17.24 -18.26
N ASP A 309 -16.96 16.50 -19.30
CA ASP A 309 -17.73 17.01 -20.43
C ASP A 309 -19.07 17.63 -20.00
N ARG A 310 -19.83 16.97 -19.13
CA ARG A 310 -21.12 17.50 -18.65
C ARG A 310 -20.97 18.71 -17.74
N LEU A 311 -19.97 18.73 -16.87
CA LEU A 311 -19.69 19.89 -16.03
C LEU A 311 -19.26 21.10 -16.87
N THR A 312 -18.42 20.90 -17.89
CA THR A 312 -18.04 21.97 -18.82
C THR A 312 -19.24 22.43 -19.65
N ALA A 313 -19.98 21.52 -20.28
CA ALA A 313 -21.05 21.86 -21.21
C ALA A 313 -22.28 22.50 -20.54
N LEU A 314 -22.64 22.07 -19.32
CA LEU A 314 -23.86 22.54 -18.64
C LEU A 314 -23.59 23.66 -17.63
N TYR A 315 -22.39 23.70 -17.04
CA TYR A 315 -22.06 24.62 -15.95
C TYR A 315 -20.90 25.56 -16.27
N GLY A 316 -20.36 25.49 -17.49
CA GLY A 316 -19.22 26.32 -17.90
C GLY A 316 -17.95 26.04 -17.10
N TRP A 317 -17.82 24.84 -16.52
CA TRP A 317 -16.61 24.49 -15.76
C TRP A 317 -15.38 24.49 -16.68
N VAL A 318 -14.37 25.26 -16.29
CA VAL A 318 -13.05 25.31 -16.96
C VAL A 318 -12.05 24.54 -16.10
N PRO A 319 -11.53 23.39 -16.57
CA PRO A 319 -10.56 22.61 -15.79
C PRO A 319 -9.21 23.34 -15.67
N GLU A 320 -8.72 23.47 -14.43
CA GLU A 320 -7.40 24.04 -14.15
C GLU A 320 -6.29 22.96 -14.14
N LYS A 321 -6.65 21.75 -13.71
CA LYS A 321 -5.72 20.62 -13.57
C LYS A 321 -6.01 19.55 -14.61
N PHE A 322 -4.94 19.01 -15.17
CA PHE A 322 -4.97 17.97 -16.18
C PHE A 322 -4.11 16.78 -15.76
N THR A 323 -4.58 15.59 -16.12
CA THR A 323 -3.80 14.34 -15.98
C THR A 323 -2.59 14.36 -16.90
N LYS A 324 -1.61 13.47 -16.67
CA LYS A 324 -0.44 13.32 -17.56
C LYS A 324 -0.81 13.04 -19.03
N GLY A 325 -2.00 12.47 -19.26
CA GLY A 325 -2.55 12.22 -20.59
C GLY A 325 -3.29 13.39 -21.21
N GLY A 326 -3.24 14.59 -20.61
CA GLY A 326 -3.88 15.81 -21.13
C GLY A 326 -5.39 15.91 -20.91
N LYS A 327 -6.01 14.94 -20.22
CA LYS A 327 -7.45 14.97 -19.90
C LYS A 327 -7.72 15.77 -18.62
N PRO A 328 -8.86 16.48 -18.50
CA PRO A 328 -9.27 17.12 -17.25
C PRO A 328 -9.19 16.17 -16.06
N GLN A 329 -8.61 16.64 -14.96
CA GLN A 329 -8.55 15.87 -13.73
C GLN A 329 -9.90 15.96 -13.01
N VAL A 330 -10.51 14.80 -12.73
CA VAL A 330 -11.77 14.70 -11.97
C VAL A 330 -11.52 13.72 -10.83
N ASP A 331 -11.08 14.22 -9.68
CA ASP A 331 -10.87 13.46 -8.45
C ASP A 331 -11.54 14.16 -7.26
N ASP A 332 -11.46 13.56 -6.07
CA ASP A 332 -12.11 14.09 -4.87
C ASP A 332 -11.62 15.51 -4.52
N GLU A 333 -10.36 15.86 -4.85
CA GLU A 333 -9.81 17.19 -4.62
C GLU A 333 -10.49 18.22 -5.51
N VAL A 334 -10.55 17.97 -6.82
CA VAL A 334 -11.22 18.86 -7.78
C VAL A 334 -12.71 18.95 -7.44
N MET A 335 -13.37 17.79 -7.25
CA MET A 335 -14.81 17.74 -6.97
C MET A 335 -15.21 18.48 -5.69
N SER A 336 -14.35 18.47 -4.66
CA SER A 336 -14.61 19.18 -3.40
C SER A 336 -14.65 20.71 -3.54
N LYS A 337 -14.02 21.26 -4.59
CA LYS A 337 -14.00 22.70 -4.87
C LYS A 337 -15.18 23.16 -5.72
N LEU A 338 -15.89 22.24 -6.36
CA LEU A 338 -16.99 22.54 -7.27
C LEU A 338 -18.32 22.60 -6.50
N ASN A 339 -19.02 23.73 -6.60
CA ASN A 339 -20.33 23.93 -5.99
C ASN A 339 -21.46 23.87 -7.03
N TYR A 340 -21.42 22.86 -7.90
CA TYR A 340 -22.53 22.59 -8.83
C TYR A 340 -23.53 21.61 -8.18
N PRO A 341 -24.84 21.72 -8.48
CA PRO A 341 -25.85 20.84 -7.87
C PRO A 341 -25.54 19.33 -7.94
N PRO A 342 -25.02 18.75 -9.06
CA PRO A 342 -24.76 17.31 -9.13
C PRO A 342 -23.46 16.86 -8.44
N CYS A 343 -22.58 17.78 -8.03
CA CYS A 343 -21.24 17.42 -7.50
C CYS A 343 -21.31 16.57 -6.23
N LYS A 344 -22.31 16.80 -5.36
CA LYS A 344 -22.52 15.99 -4.15
C LYS A 344 -22.88 14.54 -4.50
N LEU A 345 -23.83 14.35 -5.41
CA LEU A 345 -24.26 13.03 -5.89
C LEU A 345 -23.12 12.29 -6.59
N LEU A 346 -22.34 12.98 -7.43
CA LEU A 346 -21.17 12.40 -8.09
C LEU A 346 -20.11 11.96 -7.08
N THR A 347 -19.81 12.79 -6.08
CA THR A 347 -18.82 12.46 -5.05
C THR A 347 -19.23 11.22 -4.27
N GLU A 348 -20.51 11.14 -3.89
CA GLU A 348 -21.05 9.95 -3.23
C GLU A 348 -21.00 8.71 -4.14
N TYR A 349 -21.38 8.84 -5.42
CA TYR A 349 -21.34 7.73 -6.37
C TYR A 349 -19.93 7.16 -6.51
N LEU A 350 -18.92 8.01 -6.67
CA LEU A 350 -17.53 7.61 -6.83
C LEU A 350 -16.98 6.93 -5.57
N LEU A 351 -17.38 7.41 -4.40
CA LEU A 351 -17.07 6.79 -3.12
C LEU A 351 -17.69 5.40 -3.00
N VAL A 352 -18.97 5.25 -3.31
CA VAL A 352 -19.69 3.96 -3.29
C VAL A 352 -19.07 2.99 -4.30
N ALA A 353 -18.81 3.44 -5.53
CA ALA A 353 -18.15 2.63 -6.56
C ALA A 353 -16.76 2.16 -6.12
N LYS A 354 -15.98 3.01 -5.44
CA LYS A 354 -14.69 2.64 -4.86
C LYS A 354 -14.84 1.55 -3.78
N ARG A 355 -15.84 1.66 -2.90
CA ARG A 355 -16.12 0.63 -1.88
C ARG A 355 -16.52 -0.70 -2.51
N ILE A 356 -17.41 -0.67 -3.50
CA ILE A 356 -17.82 -1.87 -4.25
C ILE A 356 -16.62 -2.52 -4.95
N SER A 357 -15.74 -1.73 -5.56
CA SER A 357 -14.54 -2.24 -6.21
C SER A 357 -13.58 -2.93 -5.22
N GLN A 358 -13.40 -2.37 -4.02
CA GLN A 358 -12.59 -3.01 -2.97
C GLN A 358 -13.26 -4.27 -2.40
N LEU A 359 -14.59 -4.28 -2.28
CA LEU A 359 -15.36 -5.34 -1.64
C LEU A 359 -15.60 -6.55 -2.56
N ALA A 360 -16.10 -6.32 -3.79
CA ALA A 360 -16.67 -7.38 -4.63
C ALA A 360 -16.27 -7.36 -6.12
N GLU A 361 -16.14 -6.19 -6.76
CA GLU A 361 -16.06 -6.12 -8.24
C GLU A 361 -14.64 -5.89 -8.80
N GLY A 362 -13.70 -5.42 -7.99
CA GLY A 362 -12.31 -5.23 -8.42
C GLY A 362 -11.57 -6.55 -8.57
N LYS A 363 -10.52 -6.58 -9.40
CA LYS A 363 -9.69 -7.79 -9.62
C LYS A 363 -9.06 -8.37 -8.34
N GLN A 364 -8.94 -7.56 -7.29
CA GLN A 364 -8.39 -7.93 -5.99
C GLN A 364 -9.42 -7.64 -4.88
N ALA A 365 -10.70 -7.71 -5.23
CA ALA A 365 -11.79 -7.53 -4.28
C ALA A 365 -11.75 -8.61 -3.20
N TRP A 366 -12.04 -8.22 -1.96
CA TRP A 366 -11.98 -9.10 -0.80
C TRP A 366 -12.80 -10.39 -0.98
N MET A 367 -14.03 -10.29 -1.50
CA MET A 367 -14.89 -11.45 -1.73
C MET A 367 -14.38 -12.40 -2.84
N LEU A 368 -13.52 -11.93 -3.75
CA LEU A 368 -12.95 -12.75 -4.83
C LEU A 368 -11.68 -13.47 -4.41
N VAL A 369 -10.87 -12.84 -3.55
CA VAL A 369 -9.57 -13.36 -3.11
C VAL A 369 -9.62 -14.06 -1.75
N GLU A 370 -10.75 -14.00 -1.06
CA GLU A 370 -11.00 -14.80 0.13
C GLU A 370 -10.97 -16.29 -0.21
N LYS A 371 -10.21 -17.05 0.58
CA LYS A 371 -10.06 -18.49 0.49
C LYS A 371 -10.20 -19.11 1.88
N GLN A 372 -11.10 -20.07 2.02
CA GLN A 372 -11.30 -20.83 3.27
C GLN A 372 -11.55 -19.94 4.50
N GLY A 373 -12.41 -18.94 4.35
CA GLY A 373 -12.80 -17.96 5.35
C GLY A 373 -11.74 -16.89 5.63
N ARG A 374 -10.66 -16.79 4.83
CA ARG A 374 -9.52 -15.93 5.13
C ARG A 374 -8.97 -15.20 3.91
N ILE A 375 -8.39 -14.03 4.13
CA ILE A 375 -7.69 -13.24 3.12
C ILE A 375 -6.20 -13.28 3.41
N HIS A 376 -5.41 -13.72 2.42
CA HIS A 376 -3.97 -13.93 2.52
C HIS A 376 -3.19 -12.79 1.83
N GLY A 377 -3.39 -11.56 2.32
CA GLY A 377 -2.77 -10.37 1.74
C GLY A 377 -1.25 -10.39 1.85
N SER A 378 -0.55 -10.19 0.75
CA SER A 378 0.91 -10.23 0.70
C SER A 378 1.57 -9.00 1.29
N VAL A 379 2.69 -9.20 1.98
CA VAL A 379 3.51 -8.16 2.59
C VAL A 379 4.93 -8.22 2.01
N ASN A 380 5.40 -7.08 1.51
CA ASN A 380 6.83 -6.85 1.31
C ASN A 380 7.35 -6.04 2.50
N PRO A 381 8.11 -6.65 3.44
CA PRO A 381 8.55 -5.99 4.67
C PRO A 381 9.33 -4.68 4.45
N ASN A 382 10.02 -4.55 3.31
CA ASN A 382 10.86 -3.40 2.99
C ASN A 382 10.55 -2.84 1.59
N GLY A 383 9.25 -2.70 1.27
CA GLY A 383 8.81 -2.29 -0.07
C GLY A 383 8.91 -0.78 -0.36
N ALA A 384 8.85 0.06 0.66
CA ALA A 384 8.98 1.51 0.50
C ALA A 384 10.43 1.98 0.65
N ALA A 385 10.78 3.10 0.02
CA ALA A 385 12.14 3.69 0.11
C ALA A 385 12.54 4.09 1.54
N THR A 386 11.56 4.35 2.41
CA THR A 386 11.78 4.64 3.85
C THR A 386 12.02 3.39 4.68
N GLY A 387 11.83 2.20 4.11
CA GLY A 387 11.87 0.92 4.81
C GLY A 387 10.53 0.45 5.38
N ARG A 388 9.44 1.21 5.18
CA ARG A 388 8.08 0.73 5.48
C ARG A 388 7.73 -0.49 4.61
N ALA A 389 6.89 -1.35 5.16
CA ALA A 389 6.29 -2.42 4.38
C ALA A 389 5.28 -1.88 3.36
N THR A 390 5.10 -2.65 2.28
CA THR A 390 4.02 -2.44 1.30
C THR A 390 3.17 -3.69 1.19
N HIS A 391 1.87 -3.51 0.96
CA HIS A 391 0.88 -4.58 1.00
C HIS A 391 0.15 -4.69 -0.32
N ALA A 392 -0.18 -5.91 -0.74
CA ALA A 392 -0.84 -6.18 -2.00
C ALA A 392 -1.59 -7.53 -1.99
N TYR A 393 -2.47 -7.72 -2.96
CA TYR A 393 -3.15 -9.00 -3.25
C TYR A 393 -3.97 -9.64 -2.10
N PRO A 394 -4.91 -8.93 -1.45
CA PRO A 394 -5.26 -7.52 -1.62
C PRO A 394 -4.47 -6.63 -0.66
N ASN A 395 -4.50 -5.31 -0.88
CA ASN A 395 -3.88 -4.36 0.04
C ASN A 395 -4.78 -4.17 1.29
N VAL A 396 -4.57 -5.01 2.31
CA VAL A 396 -5.29 -4.95 3.60
C VAL A 396 -4.97 -3.66 4.38
N ALA A 397 -3.82 -3.02 4.14
CA ALA A 397 -3.49 -1.72 4.72
C ALA A 397 -4.33 -0.55 4.16
N GLN A 398 -5.19 -0.79 3.16
CA GLN A 398 -6.12 0.19 2.60
C GLN A 398 -7.59 -0.05 2.96
N VAL A 399 -7.86 -0.92 3.94
CA VAL A 399 -9.20 -1.03 4.51
C VAL A 399 -9.60 0.34 5.08
N PRO A 400 -10.78 0.90 4.70
CA PRO A 400 -11.16 2.24 5.12
C PRO A 400 -11.17 2.41 6.64
N ALA A 401 -10.67 3.54 7.13
CA ALA A 401 -10.69 3.86 8.57
C ALA A 401 -12.12 3.99 9.07
N SER A 402 -12.38 3.63 10.34
CA SER A 402 -13.72 3.64 10.98
C SER A 402 -14.43 5.00 10.84
N GLY A 403 -13.69 6.11 10.90
CA GLY A 403 -14.24 7.46 10.71
C GLY A 403 -14.56 7.86 9.25
N SER A 404 -14.23 7.02 8.27
CA SER A 404 -14.59 7.24 6.86
C SER A 404 -15.97 6.64 6.56
N PRO A 405 -16.72 7.14 5.56
CA PRO A 405 -17.98 6.52 5.17
C PRO A 405 -17.81 5.03 4.82
N TYR A 406 -18.71 4.22 5.36
CA TYR A 406 -18.69 2.75 5.32
C TYR A 406 -17.45 2.10 5.96
N GLY A 407 -16.67 2.86 6.73
CA GLY A 407 -15.42 2.38 7.33
C GLY A 407 -15.64 1.31 8.38
N ILE A 408 -16.57 1.54 9.31
CA ILE A 408 -17.00 0.55 10.31
C ILE A 408 -17.52 -0.70 9.60
N ASP A 409 -18.45 -0.54 8.64
CA ASP A 409 -19.01 -1.68 7.89
C ASP A 409 -17.91 -2.52 7.22
N CYS A 410 -16.87 -1.89 6.64
CA CYS A 410 -15.75 -2.60 6.04
C CYS A 410 -14.84 -3.28 7.07
N ARG A 411 -14.54 -2.63 8.20
CA ARG A 411 -13.65 -3.19 9.24
C ARG A 411 -14.30 -4.33 10.00
N GLU A 412 -15.62 -4.31 10.20
CA GLU A 412 -16.37 -5.43 10.79
C GLU A 412 -16.28 -6.73 9.98
N LEU A 413 -15.93 -6.65 8.69
CA LEU A 413 -15.74 -7.83 7.84
C LEU A 413 -14.48 -8.61 8.23
N PHE A 414 -13.48 -7.95 8.81
CA PHE A 414 -12.22 -8.56 9.24
C PHE A 414 -12.35 -8.93 10.72
N THR A 415 -12.49 -10.23 10.97
CA THR A 415 -12.93 -10.77 12.26
C THR A 415 -12.04 -11.94 12.70
N VAL A 416 -12.49 -12.75 13.65
CA VAL A 416 -11.85 -13.98 14.11
C VAL A 416 -12.86 -15.15 14.14
N PRO A 417 -12.40 -16.42 14.14
CA PRO A 417 -13.27 -17.57 14.31
C PRO A 417 -14.03 -17.54 15.64
N HIS A 418 -15.14 -18.29 15.73
CA HIS A 418 -15.90 -18.41 16.97
C HIS A 418 -15.01 -18.87 18.15
N GLY A 419 -15.16 -18.21 19.30
CA GLY A 419 -14.39 -18.48 20.52
C GLY A 419 -13.03 -17.77 20.60
N TRP A 420 -12.54 -17.20 19.48
CA TRP A 420 -11.35 -16.37 19.48
C TRP A 420 -11.69 -14.89 19.72
N LEU A 421 -10.67 -14.10 20.03
CA LEU A 421 -10.73 -12.65 20.16
C LEU A 421 -9.67 -12.02 19.25
N LEU A 422 -9.89 -10.77 18.87
CA LEU A 422 -8.93 -9.96 18.14
C LEU A 422 -8.32 -8.93 19.10
N VAL A 423 -6.99 -8.83 19.07
CA VAL A 423 -6.23 -7.78 19.74
C VAL A 423 -5.65 -6.87 18.67
N GLY A 424 -6.07 -5.60 18.71
CA GLY A 424 -5.45 -4.53 17.93
C GLY A 424 -4.51 -3.74 18.84
N ALA A 425 -3.26 -3.56 18.42
CA ALA A 425 -2.29 -2.74 19.12
C ALA A 425 -1.67 -1.71 18.17
N ASP A 426 -1.39 -0.51 18.66
CA ASP A 426 -0.82 0.62 17.90
C ASP A 426 0.32 1.30 18.66
N ALA A 427 1.29 1.86 17.93
CA ALA A 427 2.37 2.65 18.50
C ALA A 427 1.95 4.13 18.67
N SER A 428 1.50 4.50 19.87
CA SER A 428 0.92 5.81 20.18
C SER A 428 1.82 7.00 19.80
N GLY A 429 1.36 7.80 18.83
CA GLY A 429 2.03 9.05 18.45
C GLY A 429 3.44 8.86 17.88
N LEU A 430 3.71 7.72 17.25
CA LEU A 430 5.03 7.29 16.79
C LEU A 430 5.81 8.38 16.06
N GLU A 431 5.19 9.09 15.12
CA GLU A 431 5.91 10.09 14.31
C GLU A 431 6.37 11.30 15.12
N LEU A 432 5.57 11.76 16.09
CA LEU A 432 5.96 12.85 16.98
C LEU A 432 7.04 12.39 17.98
N ARG A 433 6.98 11.13 18.43
CA ARG A 433 8.05 10.54 19.27
C ARG A 433 9.36 10.39 18.48
N CYS A 434 9.31 9.99 17.22
CA CYS A 434 10.47 9.99 16.32
C CYS A 434 11.02 11.40 16.13
N LEU A 435 10.16 12.41 15.94
CA LEU A 435 10.58 13.80 15.84
C LEU A 435 11.30 14.25 17.12
N ALA A 436 10.69 13.99 18.27
CA ALA A 436 11.23 14.30 19.58
C ALA A 436 12.61 13.65 19.80
N HIS A 437 12.76 12.38 19.41
CA HIS A 437 14.03 11.66 19.46
C HIS A 437 15.17 12.40 18.72
N PHE A 438 14.91 12.86 17.49
CA PHE A 438 15.92 13.53 16.68
C PHE A 438 16.13 15.00 17.06
N MET A 439 15.11 15.63 17.65
CA MET A 439 15.19 17.00 18.17
C MET A 439 15.93 17.10 19.50
N ALA A 440 15.87 16.08 20.35
CA ALA A 440 16.44 16.07 21.70
C ALA A 440 17.91 16.52 21.77
N ARG A 441 18.73 16.25 20.75
CA ARG A 441 20.13 16.72 20.68
C ARG A 441 20.29 18.24 20.48
N TYR A 442 19.22 18.94 20.10
CA TYR A 442 19.22 20.37 19.80
C TYR A 442 18.47 21.21 20.83
N ASP A 443 17.58 20.60 21.61
CA ASP A 443 16.77 21.27 22.65
C ASP A 443 16.90 20.65 24.05
N GLY A 444 17.80 19.68 24.24
CA GLY A 444 18.00 19.01 25.51
C GLY A 444 16.82 18.16 25.97
N GLY A 445 15.93 17.75 25.06
CA GLY A 445 14.74 16.96 25.39
C GLY A 445 13.50 17.78 25.75
N LYS A 446 13.54 19.12 25.59
CA LYS A 446 12.37 19.97 25.86
C LYS A 446 11.12 19.57 25.08
N TYR A 447 11.26 19.21 23.81
CA TYR A 447 10.12 18.73 23.02
C TYR A 447 9.60 17.37 23.51
N VAL A 448 10.48 16.51 24.04
CA VAL A 448 10.08 15.24 24.67
C VAL A 448 9.21 15.51 25.90
N ASP A 449 9.65 16.41 26.77
CA ASP A 449 8.90 16.78 27.98
C ASP A 449 7.51 17.33 27.65
N ILE A 450 7.40 18.26 26.71
CA ILE A 450 6.09 18.80 26.27
C ILE A 450 5.21 17.70 25.64
N LEU A 451 5.80 16.78 24.89
CA LEU A 451 5.06 15.68 24.24
C LEU A 451 4.48 14.68 25.25
N LEU A 452 5.21 14.41 26.34
CA LEU A 452 4.80 13.41 27.34
C LEU A 452 3.96 14.01 28.47
N ASN A 453 4.28 15.22 28.90
CA ASN A 453 3.73 15.82 30.12
C ASN A 453 2.84 17.04 29.86
N GLY A 454 2.77 17.52 28.61
CA GLY A 454 2.01 18.70 28.22
C GLY A 454 1.09 18.46 27.02
N ASP A 455 0.69 19.55 26.36
CA ASP A 455 -0.05 19.48 25.10
C ASP A 455 0.79 19.97 23.93
N ILE A 456 1.42 19.02 23.24
CA ILE A 456 2.24 19.31 22.08
C ILE A 456 1.49 20.01 20.95
N HIS A 457 0.20 19.72 20.78
CA HIS A 457 -0.59 20.35 19.72
C HIS A 457 -0.88 21.81 20.04
N TRP A 458 -1.10 22.15 21.31
CA TRP A 458 -1.20 23.55 21.73
C TRP A 458 0.14 24.29 21.66
N ALA A 459 1.24 23.65 22.06
CA ALA A 459 2.57 24.20 21.85
C ALA A 459 2.82 24.50 20.35
N ASN A 460 2.33 23.63 19.47
CA ASN A 460 2.36 23.86 18.02
C ASN A 460 1.46 25.04 17.61
N VAL A 461 0.25 25.21 18.15
CA VAL A 461 -0.60 26.41 17.90
C VAL A 461 0.18 27.70 18.17
N GLN A 462 0.87 27.77 19.31
CA GLN A 462 1.67 28.94 19.69
C GLN A 462 2.88 29.13 18.76
N ALA A 463 3.53 28.03 18.35
CA ALA A 463 4.63 28.04 17.40
C ALA A 463 4.19 28.42 15.97
N MET A 464 2.95 28.10 15.58
CA MET A 464 2.35 28.55 14.32
C MET A 464 2.11 30.07 14.30
N GLY A 465 2.09 30.71 15.48
CA GLY A 465 1.82 32.14 15.61
C GLY A 465 0.34 32.49 15.60
N ILE A 466 -0.53 31.51 15.88
CA ILE A 466 -1.98 31.73 15.94
C ILE A 466 -2.34 32.52 17.20
N THR A 467 -1.91 32.10 18.38
CA THR A 467 -2.20 32.81 19.64
C THR A 467 -1.02 32.68 20.60
N SER A 468 -0.95 33.58 21.58
CA SER A 468 -0.04 33.51 22.74
C SER A 468 -0.75 33.11 24.03
N GLU A 469 -2.06 32.89 23.98
CA GLU A 469 -2.88 32.55 25.15
C GLU A 469 -2.54 31.16 25.70
N LYS A 470 -2.90 30.95 26.97
CA LYS A 470 -2.89 29.62 27.59
C LYS A 470 -4.08 28.81 27.08
N ARG A 471 -3.95 27.49 27.03
CA ARG A 471 -5.02 26.60 26.57
C ARG A 471 -6.20 26.65 27.54
N ASP A 472 -7.41 26.83 27.00
CA ASP A 472 -8.68 26.58 27.68
C ASP A 472 -9.39 25.44 26.94
N ASP A 473 -9.62 24.34 27.65
CA ASP A 473 -10.23 23.12 27.12
C ASP A 473 -11.74 23.18 26.98
N HIS A 474 -12.36 24.23 27.50
CA HIS A 474 -13.78 24.50 27.33
C HIS A 474 -14.03 25.46 26.17
N ASN A 475 -13.00 26.14 25.69
CA ASN A 475 -13.11 27.06 24.56
C ASN A 475 -13.12 26.33 23.21
N THR A 476 -14.22 26.45 22.47
CA THR A 476 -14.41 25.82 21.15
C THR A 476 -13.39 26.30 20.11
N LEU A 477 -12.97 27.56 20.16
CA LEU A 477 -11.96 28.11 19.25
C LEU A 477 -10.58 27.50 19.53
N HIS A 478 -10.24 27.26 20.80
CA HIS A 478 -8.99 26.60 21.19
C HIS A 478 -8.94 25.15 20.71
N LYS A 479 -10.06 24.41 20.81
CA LYS A 479 -10.19 23.06 20.25
C LYS A 479 -9.95 23.06 18.74
N LEU A 480 -10.58 24.00 18.03
CA LEU A 480 -10.42 24.17 16.59
C LEU A 480 -8.97 24.45 16.19
N TYR A 481 -8.29 25.36 16.90
CA TYR A 481 -6.87 25.65 16.66
C TYR A 481 -5.98 24.44 16.92
N ARG A 482 -6.23 23.71 18.00
CA ARG A 482 -5.49 22.49 18.35
C ARG A 482 -5.61 21.41 17.28
N ASP A 483 -6.82 21.16 16.79
CA ASP A 483 -7.07 20.18 15.71
C ASP A 483 -6.43 20.61 14.39
N GLY A 484 -6.48 21.92 14.10
CA GLY A 484 -5.78 22.52 13.00
C GLY A 484 -4.26 22.35 13.09
N ALA A 485 -3.67 22.57 14.26
CA ALA A 485 -2.24 22.39 14.51
C ALA A 485 -1.82 20.93 14.43
N LYS A 486 -2.66 20.00 14.89
CA LYS A 486 -2.47 18.55 14.67
C LYS A 486 -2.41 18.24 13.17
N THR A 487 -3.37 18.73 12.40
CA THR A 487 -3.40 18.53 10.94
C THR A 487 -2.16 19.14 10.26
N PHE A 488 -1.77 20.34 10.67
CA PHE A 488 -0.60 21.04 10.17
C PHE A 488 0.70 20.28 10.44
N ILE A 489 0.95 19.84 11.69
CA ILE A 489 2.24 19.23 12.03
C ILE A 489 2.47 17.95 11.24
N TYR A 490 1.47 17.07 11.13
CA TYR A 490 1.60 15.84 10.33
C TYR A 490 1.81 16.16 8.84
N ALA A 491 1.03 17.10 8.28
CA ALA A 491 1.22 17.53 6.89
C ALA A 491 2.64 18.10 6.67
N PHE A 492 3.15 18.91 7.61
CA PHE A 492 4.50 19.45 7.57
C PHE A 492 5.56 18.35 7.60
N LEU A 493 5.43 17.35 8.49
CA LEU A 493 6.36 16.24 8.61
C LEU A 493 6.37 15.35 7.35
N TYR A 494 5.21 15.19 6.70
CA TYR A 494 5.09 14.50 5.40
C TYR A 494 5.52 15.35 4.20
N GLY A 495 6.03 16.56 4.42
CA GLY A 495 6.60 17.41 3.38
C GLY A 495 5.58 18.14 2.52
N ALA A 496 4.37 18.40 3.05
CA ALA A 496 3.33 19.16 2.35
C ALA A 496 3.87 20.47 1.74
N GLY A 497 3.41 20.78 0.53
CA GLY A 497 3.74 22.03 -0.18
C GLY A 497 3.21 23.27 0.54
N ASP A 498 3.62 24.46 0.08
CA ASP A 498 3.19 25.71 0.72
C ASP A 498 1.68 25.95 0.57
N GLU A 499 1.13 25.75 -0.63
CA GLU A 499 -0.32 25.83 -0.90
C GLU A 499 -1.12 24.92 0.04
N LYS A 500 -0.76 23.63 0.13
CA LYS A 500 -1.46 22.67 1.00
C LYS A 500 -1.44 23.09 2.46
N VAL A 501 -0.33 23.66 2.95
CA VAL A 501 -0.24 24.20 4.31
C VAL A 501 -1.15 25.42 4.47
N GLY A 502 -1.21 26.32 3.48
CA GLY A 502 -2.19 27.42 3.46
C GLY A 502 -3.64 26.92 3.53
N THR A 503 -3.98 25.88 2.77
CA THR A 503 -5.33 25.28 2.79
C THR A 503 -5.71 24.74 4.16
N ILE A 504 -4.75 24.20 4.93
CA ILE A 504 -5.04 23.72 6.30
C ILE A 504 -5.45 24.88 7.20
N VAL A 505 -4.76 26.02 7.12
CA VAL A 505 -5.09 27.22 7.88
C VAL A 505 -6.43 27.80 7.44
N TYR A 506 -6.68 27.89 6.13
CA TYR A 506 -7.97 28.34 5.62
C TYR A 506 -9.12 27.39 6.02
N GLY A 507 -8.84 26.09 6.14
CA GLY A 507 -9.78 25.13 6.71
C GLY A 507 -10.16 25.44 8.17
N MET A 508 -9.27 26.06 8.95
CA MET A 508 -9.60 26.56 10.29
C MET A 508 -10.56 27.75 10.21
N VAL A 509 -10.31 28.69 9.29
CA VAL A 509 -11.19 29.84 9.02
C VAL A 509 -12.60 29.35 8.64
N ALA A 510 -12.69 28.47 7.65
CA ALA A 510 -13.97 27.94 7.17
C ALA A 510 -14.76 27.23 8.28
N LYS A 511 -14.09 26.43 9.12
CA LYS A 511 -14.73 25.78 10.29
C LYS A 511 -15.17 26.78 11.34
N ALA A 512 -14.36 27.79 11.64
CA ALA A 512 -14.70 28.82 12.63
C ALA A 512 -15.92 29.61 12.17
N LYS A 513 -15.95 30.00 10.89
CA LYS A 513 -17.09 30.65 10.23
C LYS A 513 -18.36 29.80 10.29
N ALA A 514 -18.27 28.49 9.99
CA ALA A 514 -19.40 27.57 10.07
C ALA A 514 -19.95 27.39 11.50
N LEU A 515 -19.11 27.60 12.52
CA LEU A 515 -19.47 27.52 13.94
C LEU A 515 -19.86 28.88 14.55
N GLY A 516 -19.83 29.98 13.78
CA GLY A 516 -20.09 31.33 14.28
C GLY A 516 -19.04 31.86 15.27
N LEU A 517 -17.82 31.36 15.20
CA LEU A 517 -16.69 31.79 16.04
C LEU A 517 -15.92 32.94 15.37
N ASP A 518 -15.17 33.75 16.14
CA ASP A 518 -14.29 34.77 15.58
C ASP A 518 -13.14 34.13 14.78
N TYR A 519 -13.03 34.50 13.52
CA TYR A 519 -12.00 34.05 12.57
C TYR A 519 -11.21 35.21 11.95
N GLN A 520 -11.54 36.46 12.28
CA GLN A 520 -10.92 37.63 11.65
C GLN A 520 -9.42 37.65 11.91
N HIS A 521 -9.02 37.32 13.14
CA HIS A 521 -7.61 37.19 13.51
C HIS A 521 -6.83 36.20 12.62
N LEU A 522 -7.42 35.07 12.23
CA LEU A 522 -6.75 34.12 11.32
C LEU A 522 -6.56 34.74 9.92
N LEU A 523 -7.55 35.50 9.43
CA LEU A 523 -7.45 36.21 8.16
C LEU A 523 -6.35 37.26 8.20
N ASP A 524 -6.27 38.04 9.27
CA ASP A 524 -5.28 39.10 9.43
C ASP A 524 -3.86 38.52 9.54
N VAL A 525 -3.70 37.44 10.31
CA VAL A 525 -2.40 36.79 10.51
C VAL A 525 -1.90 36.10 9.25
N PHE A 526 -2.76 35.42 8.48
CA PHE A 526 -2.30 34.55 7.39
C PHE A 526 -2.66 35.03 5.98
N PHE A 527 -3.75 35.77 5.82
CA PHE A 527 -4.36 36.09 4.53
C PHE A 527 -4.48 37.61 4.26
N ASN A 528 -3.85 38.46 5.08
CA ASN A 528 -3.93 39.92 4.97
C ASN A 528 -5.39 40.43 4.93
N GLY A 529 -6.28 39.80 5.71
CA GLY A 529 -7.70 40.14 5.80
C GLY A 529 -8.58 39.55 4.68
N GLN A 530 -8.04 38.77 3.74
CA GLN A 530 -8.82 38.19 2.63
C GLN A 530 -9.65 36.97 3.08
N ASP A 531 -10.98 37.10 3.10
CA ASP A 531 -11.93 36.03 3.46
C ASP A 531 -12.15 34.98 2.35
N ASN A 532 -11.61 35.20 1.14
CA ASN A 532 -11.61 34.23 0.03
C ASN A 532 -10.23 34.23 -0.66
N PRO A 533 -9.21 33.60 -0.07
CA PRO A 533 -7.86 33.59 -0.63
C PRO A 533 -7.81 32.74 -1.90
N ASP A 534 -7.15 33.27 -2.93
CA ASP A 534 -6.79 32.52 -4.14
C ASP A 534 -5.59 31.57 -3.88
N GLU A 535 -5.16 30.84 -4.91
CA GLU A 535 -4.03 29.90 -4.79
C GLU A 535 -2.73 30.60 -4.37
N GLU A 536 -2.49 31.82 -4.83
CA GLU A 536 -1.30 32.60 -4.48
C GLU A 536 -1.32 33.00 -3.00
N ALA A 537 -2.47 33.48 -2.51
CA ALA A 537 -2.67 33.81 -1.11
C ALA A 537 -2.52 32.58 -0.20
N LEU A 538 -3.07 31.42 -0.60
CA LEU A 538 -2.86 30.15 0.12
C LEU A 538 -1.38 29.77 0.18
N LYS A 539 -0.67 29.85 -0.95
CA LYS A 539 0.77 29.57 -1.02
C LYS A 539 1.60 30.54 -0.17
N ALA A 540 1.27 31.82 -0.20
CA ALA A 540 1.93 32.85 0.62
C ALA A 540 1.71 32.62 2.12
N ALA A 541 0.46 32.34 2.52
CA ALA A 541 0.08 32.00 3.89
C ALA A 541 0.86 30.77 4.39
N GLY A 542 0.93 29.71 3.59
CA GLY A 542 1.66 28.50 3.97
C GLY A 542 3.16 28.70 4.08
N LYS A 543 3.76 29.49 3.18
CA LYS A 543 5.18 29.88 3.26
C LYS A 543 5.46 30.69 4.53
N LYS A 544 4.60 31.67 4.85
CA LYS A 544 4.68 32.49 6.08
C LYS A 544 4.56 31.64 7.33
N LEU A 545 3.60 30.70 7.35
CA LEU A 545 3.39 29.77 8.46
C LEU A 545 4.62 28.89 8.69
N LYS A 546 5.15 28.21 7.66
CA LYS A 546 6.35 27.36 7.80
C LYS A 546 7.55 28.15 8.31
N ALA A 547 7.77 29.35 7.79
CA ALA A 547 8.87 30.22 8.23
C ALA A 547 8.70 30.64 9.70
N THR A 548 7.48 31.01 10.10
CA THR A 548 7.15 31.38 11.49
C THR A 548 7.33 30.19 12.43
N PHE A 549 6.81 29.02 12.05
CA PHE A 549 6.93 27.79 12.81
C PHE A 549 8.39 27.44 13.06
N LEU A 550 9.21 27.36 12.00
CA LEU A 550 10.64 27.05 12.14
C LEU A 550 11.43 28.11 12.93
N ARG A 551 11.01 29.38 12.88
CA ARG A 551 11.61 30.44 13.72
C ARG A 551 11.28 30.23 15.20
N LYS A 552 10.03 29.87 15.52
CA LYS A 552 9.59 29.59 16.89
C LYS A 552 10.03 28.20 17.40
N THR A 553 10.45 27.30 16.52
CA THR A 553 11.02 25.99 16.85
C THR A 553 12.48 25.86 16.38
N PRO A 554 13.45 26.55 17.03
CA PRO A 554 14.83 26.61 16.55
C PRO A 554 15.53 25.24 16.48
N ALA A 555 15.20 24.32 17.37
CA ALA A 555 15.72 22.95 17.34
C ALA A 555 15.24 22.16 16.11
N LEU A 556 13.97 22.28 15.75
CA LEU A 556 13.45 21.71 14.50
C LEU A 556 14.12 22.33 13.27
N LYS A 557 14.34 23.65 13.27
CA LYS A 557 15.07 24.33 12.19
C LYS A 557 16.50 23.78 12.03
N LYS A 558 17.21 23.57 13.13
CA LYS A 558 18.55 22.94 13.13
C LYS A 558 18.48 21.50 12.61
N LEU A 559 17.51 20.71 13.05
CA LEU A 559 17.31 19.34 12.57
C LEU A 559 17.04 19.31 11.05
N VAL A 560 16.09 20.10 10.55
CA VAL A 560 15.78 20.18 9.11
C VAL A 560 17.02 20.52 8.30
N LYS A 561 17.83 21.49 8.74
CA LYS A 561 19.09 21.86 8.06
C LYS A 561 20.07 20.68 8.04
N ALA A 562 20.30 20.03 9.19
CA ALA A 562 21.25 18.92 9.28
C ALA A 562 20.83 17.71 8.43
N VAL A 563 19.53 17.39 8.39
CA VAL A 563 19.00 16.27 7.62
C VAL A 563 19.07 16.54 6.11
N LYS A 564 18.78 17.77 5.70
CA LYS A 564 18.97 18.20 4.30
C LYS A 564 20.44 18.10 3.86
N GLU A 565 21.36 18.49 4.73
CA GLU A 565 22.80 18.39 4.45
C GLU A 565 23.23 16.92 4.32
N ALA A 566 22.82 16.07 5.26
CA ALA A 566 23.12 14.64 5.23
C ALA A 566 22.56 13.95 3.97
N ALA A 567 21.37 14.36 3.52
CA ALA A 567 20.71 13.80 2.34
C ALA A 567 21.46 14.09 1.02
N LYS A 568 22.39 15.06 0.98
CA LYS A 568 23.23 15.32 -0.22
C LYS A 568 24.09 14.12 -0.62
N ARG A 569 24.38 13.19 0.31
CA ARG A 569 25.04 11.91 0.02
C ARG A 569 24.14 10.93 -0.78
N GLY A 570 22.88 11.27 -0.98
CA GLY A 570 21.87 10.43 -1.67
C GLY A 570 21.09 9.49 -0.74
N HIS A 571 21.51 9.35 0.52
CA HIS A 571 20.81 8.56 1.53
C HIS A 571 21.07 9.06 2.96
N LEU A 572 20.12 8.79 3.86
CA LEU A 572 20.28 8.90 5.30
C LEU A 572 20.70 7.57 5.90
N VAL A 573 21.30 7.59 7.09
CA VAL A 573 21.63 6.37 7.85
C VAL A 573 20.47 6.11 8.81
N GLY A 574 19.84 4.93 8.69
CA GLY A 574 18.78 4.48 9.59
C GLY A 574 19.30 4.07 10.97
N LEU A 575 18.39 3.83 11.92
CA LEU A 575 18.73 3.50 13.31
C LEU A 575 19.50 2.17 13.47
N ASP A 576 19.38 1.27 12.50
CA ASP A 576 20.11 0.01 12.43
C ASP A 576 21.33 0.07 11.48
N GLY A 577 21.71 1.26 11.00
CA GLY A 577 22.83 1.44 10.08
C GLY A 577 22.51 1.24 8.60
N ARG A 578 21.25 0.94 8.22
CA ARG A 578 20.87 0.83 6.79
C ARG A 578 20.94 2.18 6.07
N HIS A 579 20.96 2.13 4.75
CA HIS A 579 20.83 3.29 3.88
C HIS A 579 19.35 3.54 3.52
N VAL A 580 18.84 4.70 3.90
CA VAL A 580 17.50 5.18 3.53
C VAL A 580 17.65 6.17 2.38
N HIS A 581 17.44 5.71 1.16
CA HIS A 581 17.64 6.52 -0.06
C HIS A 581 16.62 7.65 -0.14
N VAL A 582 17.08 8.88 -0.35
CA VAL A 582 16.23 10.08 -0.34
C VAL A 582 16.08 10.64 -1.74
N LYS A 583 14.83 10.81 -2.20
CA LYS A 583 14.53 11.36 -3.54
C LYS A 583 14.88 12.84 -3.71
N SER A 584 14.73 13.63 -2.65
CA SER A 584 15.05 15.06 -2.66
C SER A 584 15.31 15.59 -1.25
N ALA A 585 16.10 16.66 -1.14
CA ALA A 585 16.37 17.31 0.14
C ALA A 585 15.08 17.78 0.84
N HIS A 586 14.03 18.15 0.09
CA HIS A 586 12.75 18.55 0.68
C HIS A 586 12.06 17.42 1.45
N ALA A 587 12.15 16.18 0.94
CA ALA A 587 11.56 15.00 1.58
C ALA A 587 12.44 14.39 2.69
N ALA A 588 13.66 14.89 2.91
CA ALA A 588 14.63 14.23 3.76
C ALA A 588 14.18 14.09 5.23
N LEU A 589 13.51 15.11 5.80
CA LEU A 589 12.96 15.00 7.16
C LEU A 589 11.92 13.88 7.24
N ASN A 590 10.98 13.84 6.29
CA ASN A 590 9.97 12.78 6.23
C ASN A 590 10.61 11.38 6.19
N TYR A 591 11.64 11.22 5.34
CA TYR A 591 12.32 9.94 5.18
C TYR A 591 13.03 9.49 6.46
N LEU A 592 13.62 10.44 7.20
CA LEU A 592 14.22 10.16 8.50
C LEU A 592 13.17 9.66 9.50
N LEU A 593 12.06 10.37 9.64
CA LEU A 593 11.03 10.08 10.64
C LEU A 593 10.28 8.80 10.31
N GLN A 594 9.79 8.66 9.07
CA GLN A 594 9.12 7.45 8.64
C GLN A 594 10.04 6.22 8.68
N GLY A 595 11.33 6.38 8.37
CA GLY A 595 12.29 5.30 8.46
C GLY A 595 12.57 4.88 9.90
N ALA A 596 12.70 5.83 10.82
CA ALA A 596 12.83 5.54 12.24
C ALA A 596 11.58 4.83 12.80
N GLY A 597 10.39 5.31 12.45
CA GLY A 597 9.13 4.67 12.84
C GLY A 597 9.00 3.26 12.28
N ALA A 598 9.30 3.06 11.00
CA ALA A 598 9.28 1.74 10.37
C ALA A 598 10.23 0.75 11.06
N LEU A 599 11.43 1.19 11.43
CA LEU A 599 12.40 0.37 12.16
C LEU A 599 11.91 0.00 13.57
N ALA A 600 11.35 0.97 14.29
CA ALA A 600 10.78 0.74 15.62
C ALA A 600 9.65 -0.30 15.55
N CYS A 601 8.71 -0.16 14.61
CA CYS A 601 7.61 -1.12 14.44
C CYS A 601 8.10 -2.51 14.01
N LYS A 602 9.08 -2.60 13.13
CA LYS A 602 9.70 -3.89 12.75
C LYS A 602 10.30 -4.60 13.96
N GLN A 603 11.07 -3.87 14.78
CA GLN A 603 11.67 -4.41 15.99
C GLN A 603 10.63 -4.79 17.03
N TRP A 604 9.56 -4.00 17.15
CA TRP A 604 8.42 -4.28 18.01
C TRP A 604 7.75 -5.61 17.67
N LEU A 605 7.42 -5.85 16.40
CA LEU A 605 6.79 -7.11 15.97
C LEU A 605 7.65 -8.33 16.31
N VAL A 606 8.95 -8.22 16.07
CA VAL A 606 9.91 -9.29 16.34
C VAL A 606 10.01 -9.56 17.84
N PHE A 607 10.07 -8.52 18.67
CA PHE A 607 10.07 -8.69 20.13
C PHE A 607 8.75 -9.23 20.66
N LEU A 608 7.62 -8.82 20.07
CA LEU A 608 6.32 -9.31 20.45
C LEU A 608 6.22 -10.82 20.20
N ASP A 609 6.58 -11.28 19.00
CA ASP A 609 6.57 -12.71 18.69
C ASP A 609 7.53 -13.51 19.59
N ASP A 610 8.76 -13.01 19.81
CA ASP A 610 9.72 -13.63 20.74
C ASP A 610 9.17 -13.76 22.16
N GLU A 611 8.58 -12.68 22.68
CA GLU A 611 8.05 -12.61 24.03
C GLU A 611 6.88 -13.59 24.21
N LEU A 612 5.98 -13.67 23.23
CA LEU A 612 4.84 -14.60 23.28
C LEU A 612 5.31 -16.05 23.24
N GLN A 613 6.26 -16.39 22.37
CA GLN A 613 6.84 -17.74 22.32
C GLN A 613 7.63 -18.07 23.58
N ALA A 614 8.37 -17.12 24.15
CA ALA A 614 9.08 -17.30 25.42
C ALA A 614 8.12 -17.54 26.60
N ARG A 615 6.90 -17.01 26.54
CA ARG A 615 5.79 -17.31 27.47
C ARG A 615 5.12 -18.67 27.20
N GLY A 616 5.64 -19.46 26.25
CA GLY A 616 5.14 -20.79 25.91
C GLY A 616 3.96 -20.79 24.94
N LEU A 617 3.60 -19.64 24.37
CA LEU A 617 2.48 -19.54 23.43
C LEU A 617 2.91 -19.96 22.02
N LYS A 618 2.04 -20.69 21.33
CA LYS A 618 2.29 -21.17 19.97
C LYS A 618 1.67 -20.24 18.92
N HIS A 619 2.50 -19.74 18.00
CA HIS A 619 2.03 -18.98 16.83
C HIS A 619 1.36 -19.91 15.81
N GLY A 620 0.08 -19.67 15.50
CA GLY A 620 -0.67 -20.35 14.46
C GLY A 620 -2.13 -20.58 14.84
N TRP A 621 -2.98 -20.88 13.85
CA TRP A 621 -4.39 -21.22 14.09
C TRP A 621 -4.58 -22.57 14.81
N ASP A 622 -3.54 -23.38 14.91
CA ASP A 622 -3.43 -24.61 15.71
C ASP A 622 -2.66 -24.38 17.04
N GLY A 623 -2.47 -23.12 17.41
CA GLY A 623 -1.81 -22.68 18.64
C GLY A 623 -2.67 -21.68 19.43
N ASP A 624 -2.04 -20.65 19.98
CA ASP A 624 -2.65 -19.72 20.92
C ASP A 624 -2.93 -18.34 20.31
N TYR A 625 -2.08 -17.89 19.39
CA TYR A 625 -2.22 -16.61 18.73
C TYR A 625 -1.84 -16.67 17.25
N ALA A 626 -2.38 -15.77 16.44
CA ALA A 626 -2.04 -15.63 15.03
C ALA A 626 -1.97 -14.16 14.62
N PHE A 627 -0.79 -13.68 14.23
CA PHE A 627 -0.68 -12.41 13.50
C PHE A 627 -1.54 -12.46 12.24
N CYS A 628 -2.48 -11.53 12.10
CA CYS A 628 -3.41 -11.42 10.97
C CYS A 628 -3.03 -10.29 10.02
N ALA A 629 -2.67 -9.11 10.56
CA ALA A 629 -2.24 -7.98 9.76
C ALA A 629 -1.25 -7.09 10.52
N TRP A 630 -0.27 -6.56 9.81
CA TRP A 630 0.61 -5.48 10.26
C TRP A 630 0.41 -4.29 9.34
N VAL A 631 -0.14 -3.19 9.85
CA VAL A 631 -0.42 -1.96 9.11
C VAL A 631 0.41 -0.83 9.71
N HIS A 632 1.68 -0.79 9.31
CA HIS A 632 2.64 0.26 9.69
C HIS A 632 2.92 0.35 11.19
N ASP A 633 2.21 1.20 11.93
CA ASP A 633 2.27 1.40 13.36
C ASP A 633 1.26 0.55 14.14
N GLU A 634 0.38 -0.16 13.44
CA GLU A 634 -0.65 -1.02 14.01
C GLU A 634 -0.44 -2.50 13.69
N VAL A 635 -0.83 -3.39 14.61
CA VAL A 635 -0.90 -4.84 14.39
C VAL A 635 -2.23 -5.41 14.88
N GLN A 636 -2.74 -6.41 14.16
CA GLN A 636 -3.96 -7.16 14.46
C GLN A 636 -3.60 -8.64 14.69
N ILE A 637 -3.91 -9.15 15.87
CA ILE A 637 -3.52 -10.49 16.34
C ILE A 637 -4.75 -11.23 16.84
N ALA A 638 -5.09 -12.35 16.21
CA ALA A 638 -6.12 -13.25 16.72
C ALA A 638 -5.58 -14.04 17.92
N CYS A 639 -6.37 -14.16 18.97
CA CYS A 639 -6.04 -14.82 20.23
C CYS A 639 -7.09 -15.89 20.55
N ARG A 640 -6.66 -17.08 20.98
CA ARG A 640 -7.52 -18.26 21.18
C ARG A 640 -8.66 -18.05 22.17
N ASN A 641 -8.43 -17.23 23.20
CA ASN A 641 -9.37 -16.92 24.26
C ASN A 641 -8.95 -15.62 24.98
N GLU A 642 -9.75 -15.20 25.97
CA GLU A 642 -9.53 -13.97 26.74
C GLU A 642 -8.22 -13.94 27.54
N ALA A 643 -7.82 -15.06 28.13
CA ALA A 643 -6.56 -15.15 28.88
C ALA A 643 -5.35 -14.91 27.96
N ILE A 644 -5.34 -15.52 26.77
CA ILE A 644 -4.31 -15.27 25.77
C ILE A 644 -4.35 -13.83 25.26
N ALA A 645 -5.55 -13.29 25.00
CA ALA A 645 -5.70 -11.91 24.56
C ALA A 645 -5.14 -10.90 25.58
N ALA A 646 -5.35 -11.13 26.88
CA ALA A 646 -4.77 -10.31 27.94
C ALA A 646 -3.23 -10.34 27.92
N ILE A 647 -2.62 -11.53 27.77
CA ILE A 647 -1.16 -11.69 27.65
C ILE A 647 -0.64 -10.96 26.41
N VAL A 648 -1.32 -11.11 25.27
CA VAL A 648 -0.92 -10.48 24.00
C VAL A 648 -0.97 -8.96 24.10
N ARG A 649 -1.99 -8.40 24.75
CA ARG A 649 -2.11 -6.95 24.97
C ARG A 649 -0.95 -6.39 25.79
N GLU A 650 -0.71 -6.99 26.95
CA GLU A 650 0.39 -6.60 27.84
C GLU A 650 1.74 -6.66 27.11
N ALA A 651 2.00 -7.78 26.42
CA ALA A 651 3.24 -7.96 25.66
C ALA A 651 3.34 -6.97 24.50
N ALA A 652 2.25 -6.71 23.77
CA ALA A 652 2.24 -5.78 22.64
C ALA A 652 2.57 -4.36 23.09
N GLU A 653 1.95 -3.88 24.16
CA GLU A 653 2.21 -2.54 24.70
C GLU A 653 3.66 -2.42 25.23
N ALA A 654 4.12 -3.40 26.01
CA ALA A 654 5.48 -3.40 26.57
C ALA A 654 6.56 -3.49 25.49
N CYS A 655 6.33 -4.28 24.43
CA CYS A 655 7.33 -4.47 23.37
C CYS A 655 7.52 -3.22 22.50
N VAL A 656 6.56 -2.28 22.46
CA VAL A 656 6.77 -0.97 21.80
C VAL A 656 7.86 -0.17 22.53
N ALA A 657 7.80 -0.13 23.86
CA ALA A 657 8.82 0.54 24.67
C ALA A 657 10.19 -0.13 24.51
N LYS A 658 10.23 -1.47 24.60
CA LYS A 658 11.44 -2.29 24.39
C LYS A 658 12.08 -2.07 23.02
N ALA A 659 11.28 -1.89 21.97
CA ALA A 659 11.78 -1.56 20.64
C ALA A 659 12.45 -0.16 20.60
N GLY A 660 11.90 0.82 21.31
CA GLY A 660 12.50 2.13 21.49
C GLY A 660 13.86 2.06 22.21
N GLU A 661 13.94 1.30 23.30
CA GLU A 661 15.16 1.06 24.07
C GLU A 661 16.25 0.40 23.21
N ALA A 662 15.90 -0.62 22.44
CA ALA A 662 16.84 -1.30 21.54
C ALA A 662 17.50 -0.35 20.53
N PHE A 663 16.82 0.73 20.15
CA PHE A 663 17.35 1.77 19.27
C PHE A 663 17.85 3.03 19.99
N ASN A 664 17.93 3.00 21.33
CA ASN A 664 18.34 4.14 22.16
C ASN A 664 17.49 5.39 21.89
N PHE A 665 16.16 5.22 21.85
CA PHE A 665 15.26 6.34 21.65
C PHE A 665 15.35 7.33 22.83
N ARG A 666 15.68 8.59 22.55
CA ARG A 666 15.61 9.69 23.55
C ARG A 666 14.19 10.08 23.97
N CYS A 667 13.18 9.68 23.20
CA CYS A 667 11.78 9.82 23.56
C CYS A 667 11.22 8.41 23.74
N PRO A 668 10.81 8.00 24.95
CA PRO A 668 10.20 6.70 25.18
C PRO A 668 9.08 6.44 24.18
N LEU A 669 9.04 5.24 23.61
CA LEU A 669 7.91 4.78 22.80
C LEU A 669 6.83 4.18 23.71
N ALA A 670 5.58 4.26 23.30
CA ALA A 670 4.45 3.71 24.04
C ALA A 670 3.50 3.02 23.06
N GLY A 671 2.88 1.93 23.49
CA GLY A 671 1.84 1.23 22.76
C GLY A 671 0.49 1.35 23.48
N GLU A 672 -0.57 1.24 22.70
CA GLU A 672 -1.95 1.11 23.19
C GLU A 672 -2.59 -0.11 22.54
N SER A 673 -3.42 -0.83 23.30
CA SER A 673 -4.15 -1.99 22.76
C SER A 673 -5.63 -2.00 23.12
N LYS A 674 -6.44 -2.55 22.20
CA LYS A 674 -7.85 -2.85 22.38
C LYS A 674 -8.12 -4.32 22.07
N MET A 675 -9.16 -4.86 22.69
CA MET A 675 -9.65 -6.22 22.46
C MET A 675 -11.10 -6.15 21.97
N GLY A 676 -11.44 -7.02 21.01
CA GLY A 676 -12.79 -7.12 20.48
C GLY A 676 -12.94 -8.36 19.62
N LEU A 677 -14.02 -8.44 18.86
CA LEU A 677 -14.32 -9.55 17.96
C LEU A 677 -13.87 -9.27 16.52
N ASN A 678 -13.69 -8.01 16.16
CA ASN A 678 -13.36 -7.61 14.79
C ASN A 678 -12.53 -6.32 14.76
N TRP A 679 -12.08 -5.94 13.56
CA TRP A 679 -11.19 -4.81 13.37
C TRP A 679 -11.86 -3.45 13.65
N ALA A 680 -13.19 -3.35 13.62
CA ALA A 680 -13.88 -2.10 13.96
C ALA A 680 -13.89 -1.84 15.47
N GLU A 681 -13.93 -2.89 16.30
CA GLU A 681 -13.90 -2.79 17.76
C GLU A 681 -12.49 -2.53 18.31
N THR A 682 -11.47 -2.97 17.57
CA THR A 682 -10.07 -2.91 18.00
C THR A 682 -9.30 -1.69 17.45
N HIS A 683 -9.92 -0.85 16.62
CA HIS A 683 -9.35 0.39 16.11
C HIS A 683 -10.43 1.45 15.83
#